data_AF-A0A951RUR7-F1
#
_entry.id   AF-A0A951RUR7-F1
#
_cell.length_a   1.000
_cell.length_b   1.000
_cell.length_c   1.000
_cell.angle_alpha   90.00
_cell.angle_beta   90.00
_cell.angle_gamma   90.00
#
_symmetry.space_group_name_H-M   'P 1'
#
loop_
_entity.id
_entity.type
_entity.pdbx_description
1 polymer ?
#
loop_
_entity_poly.entity_id
_entity_poly.type
_entity_poly.pdbx_seq_one_letter_code
_entity_poly.pdbx_strand_id
1 'polypeptide(L)'
;MFKIVEAFKDRSRKDIRKWRQGLQLIQSPDKPRYNVYHDLIEDLLTDGHLQSQIQLRKLSTLNTDYRIIDRVSGTENEDLMYILQQQWFFEFIEYCLDAILFGASVVEFTEFVNEKIKINLIPRRNVVPSKGWIVPDLSKDTVIAYNEDKFKPWVIQIGPDKDLGIINNIVPNLIWKRNVAQSWAEFCEKFGLPLITATTNTTDSKVIDNVHGMLLELGEASVGTFPPGTEIQFQEANRTDAYNVYKQFLQTNADEISKQLVGSTMLSDQGTNRSQTEVHERSLDNKIAQADKRMIQFIINDQLFPLLRMHGYKIGDNDFFEFKTAEQEIDLDKLWNITNGLLMNGYEPEQEWISKTFNIPLVGDRRLPAFGFGFQQNPDNRTNFIPVAKTGKKKRYEGLSCSCGNHVQAVSGPSQKEIDDFTKKLIEYIFEGKDTLGIEAGLIATEANVLLQALRTNFKTYNQFAGPDHLMLQMMEYNLFEFATGKTEARMAAMTELLFDEKKELRDFTDFRLECDKLMKPYNKNWLETEYNLSIAVGQNSAQYVRFMAEKDSITPYVKYQTAGDDRVRASHAALDGKIFSLNDKEAMDLWPPNGFGCRCEMIQHLGDGKTETLSGDKGKAMMYQDDPKYRGSQFEINRGNLKQVFTKKQFYADAKQMTEKINGMTYDQYTGLDGKPLLESWDDFKNTLKDILLDNTITAENVAELFKKVKGTDYMGFTDYMGRKLTMSEDVFKKHTKGYYLGKNELRHQLFPHIKDILNNPDEVWLNQHDKNEKLQTKYVKFYKDKVLIINTKLDPKMESITIESWHTLKTDEKQMRKGLLIKKRKE
;
A
#
# COMPACT_ATOMS: atom_id res chain seq x y z
N MET A 1 -22.42 47.05 8.93
CA MET A 1 -23.86 47.40 8.91
C MET A 1 -24.61 46.66 10.01
N PHE A 2 -24.33 45.38 10.24
CA PHE A 2 -24.91 44.62 11.36
C PHE A 2 -24.06 44.73 12.63
N LYS A 3 -24.65 45.16 13.75
CA LYS A 3 -24.00 45.15 15.07
C LYS A 3 -24.49 43.93 15.85
N ILE A 4 -23.59 43.00 16.13
CA ILE A 4 -23.90 41.74 16.83
C ILE A 4 -23.43 41.86 18.27
N VAL A 5 -24.31 41.50 19.21
CA VAL A 5 -24.00 41.53 20.64
C VAL A 5 -23.22 40.26 20.99
N GLU A 6 -22.08 40.41 21.65
CA GLU A 6 -21.35 39.27 22.20
C GLU A 6 -22.19 38.59 23.29
N ALA A 7 -22.50 37.32 23.07
CA ALA A 7 -23.29 36.51 23.99
C ALA A 7 -22.48 35.29 24.46
N PHE A 8 -22.75 34.85 25.69
CA PHE A 8 -22.11 33.69 26.30
C PHE A 8 -22.07 32.48 25.34
N LYS A 9 -20.91 31.84 25.25
CA LYS A 9 -20.69 30.62 24.47
C LYS A 9 -20.61 29.44 25.43
N ASP A 10 -21.49 28.46 25.26
CA ASP A 10 -21.46 27.26 26.09
C ASP A 10 -20.23 26.40 25.76
N ARG A 11 -19.30 26.28 26.72
CA ARG A 11 -18.11 25.41 26.64
C ARG A 11 -18.22 24.16 27.53
N SER A 12 -19.40 23.87 28.09
CA SER A 12 -19.59 22.68 28.92
C SER A 12 -19.54 21.40 28.08
N ARG A 13 -19.23 20.27 28.74
CA ARG A 13 -19.08 18.95 28.10
C ARG A 13 -20.22 18.68 27.12
N LYS A 14 -19.85 18.21 25.94
CA LYS A 14 -20.74 17.99 24.81
C LYS A 14 -21.06 16.50 24.66
N ASP A 15 -22.32 16.19 24.45
CA ASP A 15 -22.82 14.83 24.24
C ASP A 15 -23.73 14.76 23.00
N ILE A 16 -24.06 13.54 22.59
CA ILE A 16 -24.94 13.28 21.45
C ILE A 16 -26.32 13.92 21.65
N ARG A 17 -26.76 14.02 22.91
CA ARG A 17 -28.05 14.62 23.26
C ARG A 17 -28.08 16.11 22.90
N LYS A 18 -27.03 16.88 23.24
CA LYS A 18 -26.90 18.29 22.86
C LYS A 18 -26.87 18.48 21.34
N TRP A 19 -26.19 17.59 20.60
CA TRP A 19 -26.23 17.61 19.13
C TRP A 19 -27.65 17.43 18.59
N ARG A 20 -28.36 16.39 19.04
CA ARG A 20 -29.75 16.13 18.64
C ARG A 20 -30.69 17.28 19.02
N GLN A 21 -30.50 17.88 20.20
CA GLN A 21 -31.25 19.05 20.63
C GLN A 21 -30.99 20.26 19.72
N GLY A 22 -29.73 20.50 19.34
CA GLY A 22 -29.37 21.55 18.37
C GLY A 22 -30.07 21.36 17.03
N LEU A 23 -30.11 20.13 16.51
CA LEU A 23 -30.82 19.81 15.27
C LEU A 23 -32.33 20.06 15.39
N GLN A 24 -32.95 19.69 16.52
CA GLN A 24 -34.37 19.95 16.77
C GLN A 24 -34.68 21.46 16.81
N LEU A 25 -33.80 22.26 17.43
CA LEU A 25 -33.96 23.72 17.49
C LEU A 25 -33.83 24.37 16.11
N ILE A 26 -32.94 23.85 15.25
CA ILE A 26 -32.82 24.29 13.85
C ILE A 26 -34.08 23.95 13.06
N GLN A 27 -34.68 22.78 13.31
CA GLN A 27 -35.88 22.31 12.62
C GLN A 27 -37.20 22.94 13.12
N SER A 28 -37.15 23.80 14.15
CA SER A 28 -38.33 24.49 14.66
C SER A 28 -39.00 25.34 13.56
N PRO A 29 -40.30 25.12 13.25
CA PRO A 29 -40.99 25.86 12.19
C PRO A 29 -41.11 27.36 12.44
N ASP A 30 -41.29 27.74 13.71
CA ASP A 30 -41.64 29.10 14.12
C ASP A 30 -40.40 29.94 14.48
N LYS A 31 -39.48 29.37 15.27
CA LYS A 31 -38.28 30.06 15.77
C LYS A 31 -37.04 29.17 15.66
N PRO A 32 -36.54 28.93 14.44
CA PRO A 32 -35.30 28.18 14.24
C PRO A 32 -34.11 28.90 14.89
N ARG A 33 -33.29 28.16 15.64
CA ARG A 33 -32.11 28.70 16.34
C ARG A 33 -30.88 27.83 16.08
N TYR A 34 -29.83 28.45 15.55
CA TYR A 34 -28.58 27.77 15.14
C TYR A 34 -27.46 27.88 16.19
N ASN A 35 -27.66 28.66 17.25
CA ASN A 35 -26.63 28.95 18.25
C ASN A 35 -26.14 27.71 19.01
N VAL A 36 -27.05 26.86 19.48
CA VAL A 36 -26.68 25.64 20.22
C VAL A 36 -25.86 24.68 19.37
N TYR A 37 -26.18 24.58 18.08
CA TYR A 37 -25.45 23.74 17.14
C TYR A 37 -24.06 24.30 16.85
N HIS A 38 -23.92 25.58 16.49
CA HIS A 38 -22.60 26.14 16.19
C HIS A 38 -21.68 26.25 17.41
N ASP A 39 -22.22 26.46 18.62
CA ASP A 39 -21.44 26.41 19.86
C ASP A 39 -20.86 25.01 20.12
N LEU A 40 -21.60 23.96 19.73
CA LEU A 40 -21.10 22.58 19.77
C LEU A 40 -19.99 22.38 18.74
N ILE A 41 -20.18 22.83 17.50
CA ILE A 41 -19.18 22.68 16.44
C ILE A 41 -17.87 23.39 16.78
N GLU A 42 -17.94 24.62 17.31
CA GLU A 42 -16.76 25.39 17.72
C GLU A 42 -15.94 24.68 18.80
N ASP A 43 -16.60 23.98 19.73
CA ASP A 43 -15.91 23.15 20.74
C ASP A 43 -15.25 21.91 20.11
N LEU A 44 -15.90 21.25 19.16
CA LEU A 44 -15.35 20.07 18.48
C LEU A 44 -14.17 20.41 17.55
N LEU A 45 -14.10 21.64 17.05
CA LEU A 45 -12.99 22.14 16.24
C LEU A 45 -11.64 22.23 16.99
N THR A 46 -11.62 21.99 18.31
CA THR A 46 -10.37 21.88 19.07
C THR A 46 -9.67 20.52 18.91
N ASP A 47 -10.27 19.56 18.19
CA ASP A 47 -9.61 18.29 17.84
C ASP A 47 -8.52 18.50 16.77
N GLY A 48 -7.27 18.16 17.10
CA GLY A 48 -6.13 18.39 16.20
C GLY A 48 -6.15 17.58 14.90
N HIS A 49 -6.79 16.41 14.89
CA HIS A 49 -6.95 15.61 13.66
C HIS A 49 -7.98 16.26 12.74
N LEU A 50 -9.11 16.71 13.28
CA LEU A 50 -10.11 17.44 12.50
C LEU A 50 -9.50 18.70 11.85
N GLN A 51 -8.73 19.48 12.62
CA GLN A 51 -8.07 20.68 12.10
C GLN A 51 -7.11 20.36 10.95
N SER A 52 -6.30 19.30 11.08
CA SER A 52 -5.34 18.93 10.03
C SER A 52 -6.05 18.52 8.73
N GLN A 53 -7.13 17.73 8.81
CA GLN A 53 -7.88 17.33 7.63
C GLN A 53 -8.62 18.50 6.96
N ILE A 54 -9.19 19.43 7.74
CA ILE A 54 -9.80 20.65 7.22
C ILE A 54 -8.75 21.52 6.50
N GLN A 55 -7.59 21.70 7.10
CA GLN A 55 -6.50 22.49 6.53
C GLN A 55 -6.01 21.89 5.20
N LEU A 56 -5.80 20.57 5.14
CA LEU A 56 -5.39 19.90 3.91
C LEU A 56 -6.37 20.12 2.76
N ARG A 57 -7.68 19.98 3.01
CA ARG A 57 -8.72 20.23 2.00
C ARG A 57 -8.78 21.69 1.56
N LYS A 58 -8.67 22.64 2.50
CA LYS A 58 -8.67 24.06 2.17
C LYS A 58 -7.46 24.42 1.29
N LEU A 59 -6.26 23.98 1.69
CA LEU A 59 -5.02 24.30 0.99
C LEU A 59 -4.96 23.73 -0.43
N SER A 60 -5.52 22.54 -0.69
CA SER A 60 -5.55 21.97 -2.04
C SER A 60 -6.38 22.81 -3.03
N THR A 61 -7.30 23.64 -2.53
CA THR A 61 -8.07 24.60 -3.34
C THR A 61 -7.45 25.99 -3.34
N LEU A 62 -7.07 26.51 -2.16
CA LEU A 62 -6.52 27.86 -2.00
C LEU A 62 -5.17 28.05 -2.71
N ASN A 63 -4.37 27.00 -2.83
CA ASN A 63 -3.07 27.07 -3.51
C ASN A 63 -3.16 26.93 -5.04
N THR A 64 -4.37 26.87 -5.61
CA THR A 64 -4.53 26.78 -7.06
C THR A 64 -4.70 28.17 -7.66
N ASP A 65 -3.88 28.47 -8.66
CA ASP A 65 -3.99 29.68 -9.45
C ASP A 65 -5.37 29.81 -10.12
N TYR A 66 -5.83 31.04 -10.25
CA TYR A 66 -7.04 31.40 -10.99
C TYR A 66 -6.76 32.51 -11.99
N ARG A 67 -7.70 32.73 -12.90
CA ARG A 67 -7.67 33.83 -13.88
C ARG A 67 -9.08 34.28 -14.23
N ILE A 68 -9.17 35.45 -14.85
CA ILE A 68 -10.41 35.98 -15.40
C ILE A 68 -10.21 36.13 -16.90
N ILE A 69 -11.04 35.45 -17.68
CA ILE A 69 -10.98 35.47 -19.13
C ILE A 69 -12.26 36.04 -19.71
N ASP A 70 -12.15 36.75 -20.83
CA ASP A 70 -13.30 36.98 -21.70
C ASP A 70 -13.58 35.70 -22.49
N ARG A 71 -14.79 35.14 -22.35
CA ARG A 71 -15.21 33.90 -23.01
C ARG A 71 -15.19 33.94 -24.55
N VAL A 72 -15.17 35.13 -25.15
CA VAL A 72 -15.20 35.32 -26.61
C VAL A 72 -13.80 35.50 -27.17
N SER A 73 -13.00 36.41 -26.59
CA SER A 73 -11.65 36.70 -27.08
C SER A 73 -10.58 35.78 -26.47
N GLY A 74 -10.86 35.16 -25.33
CA GLY A 74 -9.88 34.37 -24.57
C GLY A 74 -8.77 35.20 -23.91
N THR A 75 -8.87 36.54 -23.96
CA THR A 75 -7.88 37.44 -23.35
C THR A 75 -8.10 37.55 -21.84
N GLU A 76 -7.01 37.58 -21.07
CA GLU A 76 -7.07 37.75 -19.63
C GLU A 76 -7.36 39.22 -19.25
N ASN A 77 -8.20 39.42 -18.23
CA ASN A 77 -8.57 40.74 -17.73
C ASN A 77 -7.68 41.13 -16.54
N GLU A 78 -6.57 41.81 -16.83
CA GLU A 78 -5.55 42.17 -15.83
C GLU A 78 -6.08 43.11 -14.74
N ASP A 79 -6.94 44.07 -15.09
CA ASP A 79 -7.51 45.04 -14.15
C ASP A 79 -8.38 44.35 -13.07
N LEU A 80 -9.25 43.43 -13.49
CA LEU A 80 -10.05 42.65 -12.55
C LEU A 80 -9.20 41.65 -11.75
N MET A 81 -8.19 41.07 -12.39
CA MET A 81 -7.26 40.18 -11.70
C MET A 81 -6.53 40.90 -10.57
N TYR A 82 -6.11 42.14 -10.78
CA TYR A 82 -5.46 42.97 -9.74
C TYR A 82 -6.35 43.20 -8.51
N ILE A 83 -7.66 43.39 -8.73
CA ILE A 83 -8.65 43.58 -7.66
C ILE A 83 -8.86 42.28 -6.85
N LEU A 84 -8.89 41.13 -7.54
CA LEU A 84 -9.05 39.82 -6.89
C LEU A 84 -7.76 39.29 -6.26
N GLN A 85 -6.57 39.70 -6.71
CA GLN A 85 -5.28 39.34 -6.10
C GLN A 85 -4.98 40.12 -4.80
N GLN A 86 -5.96 40.19 -3.90
CA GLN A 86 -5.89 40.91 -2.63
C GLN A 86 -6.37 40.03 -1.47
N GLN A 87 -5.98 40.38 -0.25
CA GLN A 87 -6.30 39.61 0.96
C GLN A 87 -7.82 39.34 1.12
N TRP A 88 -8.66 40.32 0.82
CA TRP A 88 -10.11 40.20 0.98
C TRP A 88 -10.70 39.06 0.14
N PHE A 89 -10.15 38.82 -1.05
CA PHE A 89 -10.65 37.78 -1.94
C PHE A 89 -10.15 36.40 -1.51
N PHE A 90 -8.93 36.32 -0.98
CA PHE A 90 -8.44 35.10 -0.33
C PHE A 90 -9.35 34.71 0.85
N GLU A 91 -9.70 35.66 1.71
CA GLU A 91 -10.66 35.47 2.81
C GLU A 91 -12.06 35.09 2.28
N PHE A 92 -12.50 35.67 1.16
CA PHE A 92 -13.78 35.32 0.54
C PHE A 92 -13.81 33.87 0.04
N ILE A 93 -12.76 33.40 -0.63
CA ILE A 93 -12.64 32.00 -1.06
C ILE A 93 -12.61 31.08 0.17
N GLU A 94 -11.92 31.47 1.23
CA GLU A 94 -11.93 30.72 2.49
C GLU A 94 -13.34 30.62 3.09
N TYR A 95 -14.13 31.70 3.08
CA TYR A 95 -15.53 31.66 3.51
C TYR A 95 -16.41 30.78 2.62
N CYS A 96 -16.11 30.69 1.31
CA CYS A 96 -16.78 29.77 0.41
C CYS A 96 -16.49 28.31 0.78
N LEU A 97 -15.24 27.97 1.06
CA LEU A 97 -14.83 26.64 1.50
C LEU A 97 -15.40 26.29 2.88
N ASP A 98 -15.43 27.25 3.80
CA ASP A 98 -16.09 27.07 5.08
C ASP A 98 -17.57 26.76 4.92
N ALA A 99 -18.25 27.32 3.92
CA ALA A 99 -19.67 27.04 3.71
C ALA A 99 -19.93 25.57 3.36
N ILE A 100 -18.99 24.93 2.65
CA ILE A 100 -19.04 23.48 2.38
C ILE A 100 -18.91 22.71 3.71
N LEU A 101 -17.97 23.12 4.56
CA LEU A 101 -17.66 22.43 5.81
C LEU A 101 -18.74 22.61 6.88
N PHE A 102 -19.21 23.84 7.07
CA PHE A 102 -20.03 24.27 8.21
C PHE A 102 -21.47 24.65 7.83
N GLY A 103 -21.82 24.58 6.55
CA GLY A 103 -23.13 24.95 6.04
C GLY A 103 -23.24 26.43 5.69
N ALA A 104 -24.47 26.88 5.47
CA ALA A 104 -24.71 28.22 4.93
C ALA A 104 -24.03 29.34 5.75
N SER A 105 -23.34 30.21 5.03
CA SER A 105 -22.49 31.28 5.58
C SER A 105 -22.89 32.61 4.97
N VAL A 106 -22.98 33.66 5.77
CA VAL A 106 -23.38 34.99 5.29
C VAL A 106 -22.21 35.95 5.42
N VAL A 107 -21.78 36.49 4.29
CA VAL A 107 -20.65 37.44 4.20
C VAL A 107 -21.21 38.83 3.97
N GLU A 108 -20.83 39.76 4.83
CA GLU A 108 -21.15 41.18 4.74
C GLU A 108 -19.98 41.94 4.10
N PHE A 109 -20.26 42.69 3.05
CA PHE A 109 -19.36 43.69 2.50
C PHE A 109 -19.54 44.98 3.29
N THR A 110 -18.47 45.49 3.88
CA THR A 110 -18.54 46.65 4.78
C THR A 110 -18.07 47.93 4.11
N GLU A 111 -17.15 47.83 3.16
CA GLU A 111 -16.53 48.97 2.50
C GLU A 111 -16.01 48.58 1.10
N PHE A 112 -16.18 49.49 0.13
CA PHE A 112 -15.61 49.39 -1.22
C PHE A 112 -14.76 50.64 -1.46
N VAL A 113 -13.42 50.50 -1.46
CA VAL A 113 -12.47 51.60 -1.68
C VAL A 113 -11.55 51.24 -2.84
N ASN A 114 -11.91 51.65 -4.06
CA ASN A 114 -11.17 51.33 -5.28
C ASN A 114 -10.88 49.81 -5.35
N GLU A 115 -9.61 49.42 -5.27
CA GLU A 115 -9.16 48.02 -5.36
C GLU A 115 -9.21 47.27 -4.01
N LYS A 116 -9.52 47.96 -2.90
CA LYS A 116 -9.59 47.38 -1.56
C LYS A 116 -11.05 47.25 -1.11
N ILE A 117 -11.48 46.00 -0.96
CA ILE A 117 -12.80 45.64 -0.44
C ILE A 117 -12.63 45.09 0.97
N LYS A 118 -13.52 45.44 1.89
CA LYS A 118 -13.55 44.86 3.24
C LYS A 118 -14.77 43.99 3.42
N ILE A 119 -14.55 42.74 3.79
CA ILE A 119 -15.59 41.76 4.07
C ILE A 119 -15.56 41.32 5.53
N ASN A 120 -16.68 40.83 6.04
CA ASN A 120 -16.79 40.25 7.36
C ASN A 120 -17.76 39.05 7.32
N LEU A 121 -17.35 37.93 7.91
CA LEU A 121 -18.24 36.78 8.08
C LEU A 121 -19.17 37.03 9.27
N ILE A 122 -20.47 37.02 9.02
CA ILE A 122 -21.46 37.05 10.09
C ILE A 122 -21.37 35.72 10.87
N PRO A 123 -21.20 35.74 12.20
CA PRO A 123 -21.14 34.54 13.01
C PRO A 123 -22.31 33.60 12.71
N ARG A 124 -22.00 32.37 12.27
CA ARG A 124 -23.00 31.37 11.85
C ARG A 124 -24.07 31.10 12.91
N ARG A 125 -23.69 31.20 14.20
CA ARG A 125 -24.59 31.05 15.36
C ARG A 125 -25.72 32.09 15.39
N ASN A 126 -25.53 33.23 14.73
CA ASN A 126 -26.47 34.36 14.65
C ASN A 126 -27.26 34.38 13.34
N VAL A 127 -27.03 33.43 12.42
CA VAL A 127 -27.68 33.40 11.11
C VAL A 127 -28.73 32.29 11.09
N VAL A 128 -29.88 32.56 10.47
CA VAL A 128 -30.93 31.60 10.15
C VAL A 128 -31.16 31.61 8.64
N PRO A 129 -30.41 30.79 7.89
CA PRO A 129 -30.43 30.83 6.42
C PRO A 129 -31.81 30.48 5.84
N SER A 130 -32.49 29.49 6.42
CA SER A 130 -33.83 29.04 6.01
C SER A 130 -34.95 30.09 6.03
N LYS A 131 -34.72 31.21 6.73
CA LYS A 131 -35.66 32.33 6.79
C LYS A 131 -35.04 33.63 6.25
N GLY A 132 -33.76 33.63 5.90
CA GLY A 132 -33.03 34.84 5.53
C GLY A 132 -32.87 35.82 6.69
N TRP A 133 -32.71 35.34 7.93
CA TRP A 133 -32.63 36.20 9.13
C TRP A 133 -31.24 36.22 9.76
N ILE A 134 -30.85 37.38 10.28
CA ILE A 134 -29.77 37.55 11.26
C ILE A 134 -30.42 37.88 12.60
N VAL A 135 -29.97 37.23 13.66
CA VAL A 135 -30.35 37.51 15.05
C VAL A 135 -29.18 38.25 15.71
N PRO A 136 -29.24 39.59 15.84
CA PRO A 136 -28.12 40.37 16.37
C PRO A 136 -27.84 40.12 17.85
N ASP A 137 -28.90 39.87 18.62
CA ASP A 137 -28.84 39.60 20.05
C ASP A 137 -29.58 38.28 20.32
N LEU A 138 -28.82 37.24 20.70
CA LEU A 138 -29.37 35.90 20.94
C LEU A 138 -30.32 35.85 22.15
N SER A 139 -30.28 36.84 23.04
CA SER A 139 -31.19 36.94 24.18
C SER A 139 -32.55 37.54 23.82
N LYS A 140 -32.66 38.15 22.63
CA LYS A 140 -33.87 38.81 22.14
C LYS A 140 -34.45 38.08 20.94
N ASP A 141 -35.72 38.37 20.66
CA ASP A 141 -36.42 37.91 19.47
C ASP A 141 -36.31 38.90 18.29
N THR A 142 -35.41 39.88 18.39
CA THR A 142 -35.15 40.83 17.31
C THR A 142 -34.43 40.13 16.16
N VAL A 143 -34.98 40.26 14.95
CA VAL A 143 -34.43 39.68 13.72
C VAL A 143 -34.24 40.76 12.66
N ILE A 144 -33.22 40.59 11.83
CA ILE A 144 -32.96 41.41 10.64
C ILE A 144 -33.06 40.51 9.42
N ALA A 145 -34.01 40.78 8.53
CA ALA A 145 -34.17 40.04 7.28
C ALA A 145 -33.16 40.55 6.24
N TYR A 146 -32.11 39.77 5.95
CA TYR A 146 -31.06 40.16 5.01
C TYR A 146 -31.39 39.83 3.55
N ASN A 147 -32.50 39.13 3.31
CA ASN A 147 -33.03 38.86 1.97
C ASN A 147 -33.81 40.06 1.38
N GLU A 148 -34.05 41.12 2.15
CA GLU A 148 -34.65 42.36 1.66
C GLU A 148 -33.76 43.05 0.62
N ASP A 149 -34.37 43.68 -0.38
CA ASP A 149 -33.66 44.31 -1.51
C ASP A 149 -32.60 45.32 -1.09
N LYS A 150 -32.78 45.99 0.06
CA LYS A 150 -31.83 46.97 0.61
C LYS A 150 -30.47 46.37 1.00
N PHE A 151 -30.42 45.07 1.28
CA PHE A 151 -29.19 44.37 1.71
C PHE A 151 -28.54 43.58 0.58
N LYS A 152 -29.22 43.35 -0.55
CA LYS A 152 -28.67 42.65 -1.72
C LYS A 152 -27.31 43.19 -2.22
N PRO A 153 -27.03 44.51 -2.21
CA PRO A 153 -25.73 45.02 -2.62
C PRO A 153 -24.61 44.76 -1.59
N TRP A 154 -24.93 44.36 -0.35
CA TRP A 154 -23.99 44.34 0.77
C TRP A 154 -23.79 42.95 1.37
N VAL A 155 -24.60 41.97 1.00
CA VAL A 155 -24.63 40.66 1.66
C VAL A 155 -24.70 39.53 0.64
N ILE A 156 -23.87 38.52 0.82
CA ILE A 156 -23.91 37.26 0.06
C ILE A 156 -24.18 36.11 1.03
N GLN A 157 -25.19 35.28 0.73
CA GLN A 157 -25.37 33.99 1.36
C GLN A 157 -24.71 32.91 0.52
N ILE A 158 -23.67 32.30 1.07
CA ILE A 158 -22.98 31.18 0.46
C ILE A 158 -23.59 29.88 0.98
N GLY A 159 -24.05 29.05 0.05
CA GLY A 159 -24.59 27.72 0.34
C GLY A 159 -26.12 27.69 0.56
N PRO A 160 -26.72 26.49 0.55
CA PRO A 160 -28.17 26.32 0.62
C PRO A 160 -28.76 26.60 2.00
N ASP A 161 -30.00 27.10 2.03
CA ASP A 161 -30.79 27.49 3.20
C ASP A 161 -30.85 26.49 4.38
N LYS A 162 -30.78 25.19 4.10
CA LYS A 162 -30.92 24.12 5.11
C LYS A 162 -29.65 23.29 5.27
N ASP A 163 -28.55 23.71 4.65
CA ASP A 163 -27.31 22.98 4.71
C ASP A 163 -26.56 23.23 6.03
N LEU A 164 -26.14 22.15 6.68
CA LEU A 164 -25.35 22.16 7.92
C LEU A 164 -23.88 21.83 7.68
N GLY A 165 -23.52 21.62 6.41
CA GLY A 165 -22.19 21.27 5.97
C GLY A 165 -21.84 19.81 6.27
N ILE A 166 -20.73 19.37 5.67
CA ILE A 166 -20.21 18.00 5.85
C ILE A 166 -19.77 17.71 7.29
N ILE A 167 -19.50 18.73 8.12
CA ILE A 167 -19.11 18.51 9.51
C ILE A 167 -20.21 17.82 10.32
N ASN A 168 -21.49 18.09 10.01
CA ASN A 168 -22.62 17.47 10.72
C ASN A 168 -22.57 15.94 10.65
N ASN A 169 -22.06 15.39 9.54
CA ASN A 169 -21.99 13.94 9.31
C ASN A 169 -21.00 13.24 10.24
N ILE A 170 -19.99 13.96 10.77
CA ILE A 170 -18.91 13.42 11.61
C ILE A 170 -18.98 13.86 13.08
N VAL A 171 -19.98 14.68 13.45
CA VAL A 171 -20.19 15.12 14.85
C VAL A 171 -20.24 13.93 15.83
N PRO A 172 -20.96 12.82 15.55
CA PRO A 172 -20.98 11.67 16.45
C PRO A 172 -19.58 11.08 16.66
N ASN A 173 -18.81 10.89 15.58
CA ASN A 173 -17.45 10.33 15.63
C ASN A 173 -16.51 11.21 16.45
N LEU A 174 -16.60 12.54 16.31
CA LEU A 174 -15.80 13.49 17.09
C LEU A 174 -16.11 13.41 18.59
N ILE A 175 -17.41 13.35 18.94
CA ILE A 175 -17.85 13.20 20.34
C ILE A 175 -17.38 11.86 20.92
N TRP A 176 -17.54 10.76 20.17
CA TRP A 176 -17.12 9.43 20.62
C TRP A 176 -15.59 9.36 20.77
N LYS A 177 -14.84 9.84 19.78
CA LYS A 177 -13.38 9.90 19.83
C LYS A 177 -12.89 10.63 21.07
N ARG A 178 -13.42 11.83 21.35
CA ARG A 178 -13.06 12.60 22.56
C ARG A 178 -13.41 11.85 23.85
N ASN A 179 -14.61 11.26 23.95
CA ASN A 179 -15.02 10.53 25.15
C ASN A 179 -14.18 9.27 25.40
N VAL A 180 -13.82 8.54 24.34
CA VAL A 180 -12.99 7.34 24.42
C VAL A 180 -11.54 7.70 24.75
N ALA A 181 -11.01 8.78 24.18
CA ALA A 181 -9.68 9.29 24.55
C ALA A 181 -9.62 9.69 26.02
N GLN A 182 -10.65 10.38 26.53
CA GLN A 182 -10.76 10.69 27.97
C GLN A 182 -10.82 9.43 28.82
N SER A 183 -11.66 8.45 28.43
CA SER A 183 -11.78 7.18 29.16
C SER A 183 -10.48 6.38 29.14
N TRP A 184 -9.72 6.44 28.05
CA TRP A 184 -8.41 5.81 27.94
C TRP A 184 -7.37 6.50 28.82
N ALA A 185 -7.39 7.84 28.89
CA ALA A 185 -6.55 8.59 29.82
C ALA A 185 -6.86 8.22 31.28
N GLU A 186 -8.13 8.20 31.69
CA GLU A 186 -8.56 7.77 33.03
C GLU A 186 -8.17 6.31 33.32
N PHE A 187 -8.21 5.43 32.31
CA PHE A 187 -7.73 4.06 32.42
C PHE A 187 -6.21 4.00 32.65
N CYS A 188 -5.43 4.76 31.88
CA CYS A 188 -3.98 4.85 32.05
C CYS A 188 -3.59 5.45 33.40
N GLU A 189 -4.33 6.44 33.91
CA GLU A 189 -4.09 7.00 35.26
C GLU A 189 -4.35 5.96 36.36
N LYS A 190 -5.47 5.22 36.27
CA LYS A 190 -5.85 4.24 37.29
C LYS A 190 -5.01 2.96 37.28
N PHE A 191 -4.47 2.57 36.13
CA PHE A 191 -3.86 1.25 35.92
C PHE A 191 -2.46 1.29 35.30
N GLY A 192 -1.91 2.48 35.01
CA GLY A 192 -0.57 2.65 34.47
C GLY A 192 0.53 2.66 35.52
N LEU A 193 0.19 2.85 36.80
CA LEU A 193 1.12 2.80 37.92
C LEU A 193 0.85 1.59 38.83
N PRO A 194 1.88 0.84 39.26
CA PRO A 194 1.72 -0.29 40.17
C PRO A 194 1.31 0.17 41.59
N LEU A 195 0.46 -0.60 42.27
CA LEU A 195 0.13 -0.34 43.68
C LEU A 195 1.32 -0.70 44.57
N ILE A 196 1.78 0.25 45.40
CA ILE A 196 2.83 0.00 46.39
C ILE A 196 2.16 -0.31 47.73
N THR A 197 2.37 -1.53 48.24
CA THR A 197 1.81 -1.97 49.52
C THR A 197 2.93 -2.27 50.51
N ALA A 198 2.68 -1.93 51.78
CA ALA A 198 3.57 -2.29 52.88
C ALA A 198 2.77 -2.97 53.99
N THR A 199 3.33 -4.04 54.54
CA THR A 199 2.79 -4.75 55.70
C THR A 199 3.64 -4.43 56.92
N THR A 200 2.99 -4.17 58.06
CA THR A 200 3.68 -3.90 59.34
C THR A 200 3.18 -4.85 60.41
N ASN A 201 4.10 -5.32 61.26
CA ASN A 201 3.79 -6.26 62.36
C ASN A 201 3.24 -5.56 63.62
N THR A 202 3.08 -4.24 63.57
CA THR A 202 2.64 -3.41 64.71
C THR A 202 1.19 -2.93 64.49
N THR A 203 0.38 -2.97 65.55
CA THR A 203 -1.01 -2.46 65.56
C THR A 203 -1.14 -1.01 66.05
N ASP A 204 -0.02 -0.37 66.40
CA ASP A 204 0.01 1.02 66.83
C ASP A 204 -0.26 1.98 65.66
N SER A 205 -1.35 2.74 65.80
CA SER A 205 -1.80 3.78 64.86
C SER A 205 -0.68 4.74 64.42
N LYS A 206 0.22 5.16 65.33
CA LYS A 206 1.27 6.14 64.99
C LYS A 206 2.33 5.59 64.05
N VAL A 207 2.64 4.29 64.19
CA VAL A 207 3.63 3.62 63.34
C VAL A 207 3.04 3.35 61.96
N ILE A 208 1.76 2.98 61.91
CA ILE A 208 1.02 2.81 60.66
C ILE A 208 0.94 4.13 59.89
N ASP A 209 0.59 5.23 60.56
CA ASP A 209 0.50 6.56 59.94
C ASP A 209 1.86 7.06 59.42
N ASN A 210 2.95 6.80 60.15
CA ASN A 210 4.30 7.15 59.69
C ASN A 210 4.72 6.33 58.46
N VAL A 211 4.45 5.03 58.43
CA VAL A 211 4.73 4.18 57.26
C VAL A 211 3.89 4.62 56.07
N HIS A 212 2.62 4.96 56.30
CA HIS A 212 1.74 5.52 55.27
C HIS A 212 2.27 6.87 54.74
N GLY A 213 2.72 7.76 55.63
CA GLY A 213 3.36 9.03 55.26
C GLY A 213 4.63 8.85 54.44
N MET A 214 5.51 7.91 54.82
CA MET A 214 6.71 7.57 54.05
C MET A 214 6.38 7.01 52.66
N LEU A 215 5.30 6.24 52.53
CA LEU A 215 4.82 5.74 51.24
C LEU A 215 4.24 6.84 50.35
N LEU A 216 3.54 7.82 50.94
CA LEU A 216 3.04 9.00 50.22
C LEU A 216 4.18 9.90 49.71
N GLU A 217 5.27 10.03 50.48
CA GLU A 217 6.48 10.77 50.07
C GLU A 217 7.28 10.06 48.97
N LEU A 218 7.15 8.73 48.84
CA LEU A 218 7.81 7.91 47.81
C LEU A 218 7.19 8.04 46.41
N GLY A 219 6.03 8.70 46.27
CA GLY A 219 5.57 9.29 45.01
C GLY A 219 4.34 8.65 44.35
N GLU A 220 3.52 9.53 43.74
CA GLU A 220 2.45 9.44 42.71
C GLU A 220 1.54 8.19 42.55
N ALA A 221 1.77 7.08 43.26
CA ALA A 221 0.96 5.87 43.20
C ALA A 221 -0.11 5.85 44.31
N SER A 222 -1.14 5.02 44.12
CA SER A 222 -2.04 4.66 45.23
C SER A 222 -1.25 3.79 46.24
N VAL A 223 -1.24 4.18 47.53
CA VAL A 223 -0.48 3.49 48.59
C VAL A 223 -1.38 3.01 49.72
N GLY A 224 -1.07 1.85 50.30
CA GLY A 224 -1.83 1.27 51.41
C GLY A 224 -0.93 0.55 52.41
N THR A 225 -1.15 0.80 53.70
CA THR A 225 -0.44 0.15 54.82
C THR A 225 -1.42 -0.72 55.58
N PHE A 226 -1.13 -2.02 55.71
CA PHE A 226 -2.07 -2.99 56.27
C PHE A 226 -1.47 -3.82 57.41
N PRO A 227 -2.27 -4.19 58.44
CA PRO A 227 -1.85 -5.15 59.47
C PRO A 227 -1.64 -6.56 58.90
N PRO A 228 -0.88 -7.44 59.59
CA PRO A 228 -0.62 -8.80 59.14
C PRO A 228 -1.93 -9.60 59.14
N GLY A 229 -2.24 -10.26 58.01
CA GLY A 229 -3.48 -11.02 57.82
C GLY A 229 -4.56 -10.32 56.98
N THR A 230 -4.27 -9.14 56.42
CA THR A 230 -5.17 -8.45 55.48
C THR A 230 -4.97 -9.00 54.06
N GLU A 231 -6.01 -9.60 53.48
CA GLU A 231 -5.99 -10.08 52.10
C GLU A 231 -6.37 -8.93 51.14
N ILE A 232 -5.46 -8.58 50.23
CA ILE A 232 -5.71 -7.56 49.20
C ILE A 232 -6.01 -8.27 47.89
N GLN A 233 -7.28 -8.27 47.48
CA GLN A 233 -7.71 -8.85 46.21
C GLN A 233 -7.72 -7.80 45.10
N PHE A 234 -6.80 -7.95 44.15
CA PHE A 234 -6.87 -7.23 42.88
C PHE A 234 -7.70 -8.04 41.90
N GLN A 235 -8.88 -7.56 41.55
CA GLN A 235 -9.58 -8.06 40.37
C GLN A 235 -8.95 -7.42 39.13
N GLU A 236 -7.80 -7.95 38.70
CA GLU A 236 -7.30 -7.67 37.36
C GLU A 236 -8.31 -8.25 36.36
N ALA A 237 -9.00 -7.36 35.63
CA ALA A 237 -9.70 -7.80 34.43
C ALA A 237 -8.66 -8.43 33.50
N ASN A 238 -8.99 -9.55 32.86
CA ASN A 238 -8.12 -10.22 31.88
C ASN A 238 -7.82 -9.23 30.73
N ARG A 239 -6.64 -8.57 30.75
CA ARG A 239 -6.42 -7.23 30.16
C ARG A 239 -5.48 -7.18 28.96
N THR A 240 -5.16 -8.30 28.34
CA THR A 240 -4.24 -8.34 27.20
C THR A 240 -4.73 -7.56 25.97
N ASP A 241 -6.03 -7.21 25.89
CA ASP A 241 -6.63 -6.58 24.71
C ASP A 241 -7.30 -5.21 24.97
N ALA A 242 -7.38 -4.73 26.21
CA ALA A 242 -8.09 -3.48 26.51
C ALA A 242 -7.46 -2.26 25.80
N TYR A 243 -6.11 -2.21 25.71
CA TYR A 243 -5.40 -1.15 25.00
C TYR A 243 -5.72 -1.16 23.48
N ASN A 244 -5.83 -2.34 22.88
CA ASN A 244 -6.18 -2.51 21.47
C ASN A 244 -7.60 -2.02 21.21
N VAL A 245 -8.55 -2.27 22.11
CA VAL A 245 -9.93 -1.81 21.96
C VAL A 245 -10.00 -0.28 21.92
N TYR A 246 -9.38 0.43 22.87
CA TYR A 246 -9.35 1.91 22.88
C TYR A 246 -8.64 2.47 21.64
N LYS A 247 -7.45 1.92 21.31
CA LYS A 247 -6.66 2.37 20.16
C LYS A 247 -7.39 2.14 18.84
N GLN A 248 -7.94 0.95 18.62
CA GLN A 248 -8.67 0.60 17.40
C GLN A 248 -9.93 1.45 17.25
N PHE A 249 -10.64 1.73 18.34
CA PHE A 249 -11.82 2.61 18.31
C PHE A 249 -11.45 4.04 17.94
N LEU A 250 -10.39 4.60 18.54
CA LEU A 250 -9.90 5.94 18.18
C LEU A 250 -9.46 6.02 16.71
N GLN A 251 -8.73 5.01 16.24
CA GLN A 251 -8.26 4.94 14.86
C GLN A 251 -9.42 4.82 13.86
N THR A 252 -10.41 3.96 14.14
CA THR A 252 -11.59 3.81 13.27
C THR A 252 -12.37 5.12 13.15
N ASN A 253 -12.53 5.88 14.24
CA ASN A 253 -13.20 7.17 14.19
C ASN A 253 -12.36 8.25 13.50
N ALA A 254 -11.04 8.26 13.68
CA ALA A 254 -10.15 9.16 12.95
C ALA A 254 -10.18 8.87 11.44
N ASP A 255 -10.20 7.60 11.06
CA ASP A 255 -10.33 7.15 9.67
C ASP A 255 -11.65 7.60 9.03
N GLU A 256 -12.77 7.50 9.74
CA GLU A 256 -14.06 8.00 9.23
C GLU A 256 -14.07 9.51 9.04
N ILE A 257 -13.47 10.27 9.97
CA ILE A 257 -13.30 11.72 9.84
C ILE A 257 -12.47 12.06 8.59
N SER A 258 -11.33 11.40 8.38
CA SER A 258 -10.48 11.63 7.22
C SER A 258 -11.17 11.26 5.90
N LYS A 259 -11.85 10.10 5.85
CA LYS A 259 -12.62 9.66 4.68
C LYS A 259 -13.69 10.68 4.28
N GLN A 260 -14.40 11.27 5.25
CA GLN A 260 -15.44 12.24 4.95
C GLN A 260 -14.89 13.58 4.44
N LEU A 261 -13.73 14.02 4.95
CA LEU A 261 -13.17 15.33 4.62
C LEU A 261 -12.29 15.29 3.37
N VAL A 262 -11.32 14.37 3.32
CA VAL A 262 -10.29 14.28 2.27
C VAL A 262 -10.40 13.02 1.39
N GLY A 263 -11.39 12.16 1.64
CA GLY A 263 -11.68 10.99 0.81
C GLY A 263 -10.75 9.79 1.01
N SER A 264 -9.83 9.84 1.98
CA SER A 264 -8.87 8.76 2.27
C SER A 264 -8.38 8.80 3.72
N THR A 265 -7.69 7.74 4.16
CA THR A 265 -7.14 7.61 5.53
C THR A 265 -5.63 7.86 5.63
N MET A 266 -4.87 7.69 4.54
CA MET A 266 -3.39 7.67 4.55
C MET A 266 -2.73 8.96 4.04
N LEU A 267 -3.45 10.08 3.93
CA LEU A 267 -2.82 11.38 3.61
C LEU A 267 -2.00 11.93 4.79
N SER A 268 -2.40 11.61 6.03
CA SER A 268 -1.74 12.06 7.26
C SER A 268 -1.01 10.96 8.02
N ASP A 269 -1.38 9.69 7.82
CA ASP A 269 -0.82 8.54 8.54
C ASP A 269 0.27 7.87 7.70
N GLN A 270 1.40 7.52 8.32
CA GLN A 270 2.57 6.99 7.62
C GLN A 270 2.28 5.71 6.84
N GLY A 271 2.03 5.85 5.54
CA GLY A 271 1.98 4.75 4.59
C GLY A 271 3.39 4.33 4.18
N THR A 272 3.72 3.05 4.34
CA THR A 272 5.00 2.43 3.91
C THR A 272 5.16 2.33 2.38
N ASN A 273 4.23 2.87 1.59
CA ASN A 273 4.15 2.65 0.14
C ASN A 273 3.78 3.94 -0.64
N ARG A 274 4.76 4.54 -1.34
CA ARG A 274 4.63 5.80 -2.10
C ARG A 274 3.47 5.81 -3.12
N SER A 275 3.18 4.67 -3.73
CA SER A 275 2.11 4.54 -4.73
C SER A 275 0.69 4.66 -4.13
N GLN A 276 0.50 4.35 -2.84
CA GLN A 276 -0.77 4.54 -2.17
C GLN A 276 -0.98 6.02 -1.82
N THR A 277 0.05 6.70 -1.30
CA THR A 277 0.02 8.14 -1.03
C THR A 277 -0.28 8.94 -2.30
N GLU A 278 0.36 8.62 -3.44
CA GLU A 278 0.08 9.29 -4.73
C GLU A 278 -1.38 9.11 -5.20
N VAL A 279 -2.00 7.95 -4.96
CA VAL A 279 -3.41 7.72 -5.33
C VAL A 279 -4.36 8.50 -4.41
N HIS A 280 -4.01 8.64 -3.13
CA HIS A 280 -4.78 9.40 -2.16
C HIS A 280 -4.68 10.91 -2.41
N GLU A 281 -3.49 11.44 -2.71
CA GLU A 281 -3.28 12.83 -3.12
C GLU A 281 -4.09 13.16 -4.37
N ARG A 282 -4.02 12.30 -5.40
CA ARG A 282 -4.83 12.47 -6.62
C ARG A 282 -6.33 12.44 -6.34
N SER A 283 -6.79 11.73 -5.31
CA SER A 283 -8.22 11.71 -4.96
C SER A 283 -8.67 13.03 -4.32
N LEU A 284 -7.84 13.62 -3.46
CA LEU A 284 -8.09 14.94 -2.90
C LEU A 284 -8.05 16.00 -4.00
N ASP A 285 -6.95 16.07 -4.75
CA ASP A 285 -6.69 17.16 -5.69
C ASP A 285 -7.56 17.10 -6.95
N ASN A 286 -7.76 15.90 -7.52
CA ASN A 286 -8.48 15.77 -8.81
C ASN A 286 -9.97 15.51 -8.66
N LYS A 287 -10.48 15.25 -7.46
CA LYS A 287 -11.92 15.01 -7.25
C LYS A 287 -12.53 16.02 -6.30
N ILE A 288 -12.07 16.04 -5.05
CA ILE A 288 -12.67 16.88 -4.01
C ILE A 288 -12.35 18.35 -4.27
N ALA A 289 -11.07 18.70 -4.42
CA ALA A 289 -10.66 20.07 -4.69
C ALA A 289 -11.22 20.58 -6.02
N GLN A 290 -11.33 19.73 -7.05
CA GLN A 290 -11.98 20.12 -8.32
C GLN A 290 -13.47 20.42 -8.15
N ALA A 291 -14.19 19.67 -7.31
CA ALA A 291 -15.58 19.97 -6.99
C ALA A 291 -15.71 21.28 -6.20
N ASP A 292 -14.84 21.49 -5.21
CA ASP A 292 -14.79 22.72 -4.40
C ASP A 292 -14.49 23.95 -5.28
N LYS A 293 -13.49 23.87 -6.16
CA LYS A 293 -13.14 24.90 -7.17
C LYS A 293 -14.34 25.26 -8.05
N ARG A 294 -15.06 24.25 -8.56
CA ARG A 294 -16.24 24.47 -9.40
C ARG A 294 -17.36 25.19 -8.66
N MET A 295 -17.57 24.86 -7.38
CA MET A 295 -18.55 25.55 -6.55
C MET A 295 -18.17 27.01 -6.33
N ILE A 296 -16.91 27.28 -5.98
CA ILE A 296 -16.37 28.64 -5.81
C ILE A 296 -16.53 29.44 -7.11
N GLN A 297 -16.24 28.82 -8.24
CA GLN A 297 -16.43 29.41 -9.56
C GLN A 297 -17.89 29.83 -9.81
N PHE A 298 -18.88 29.02 -9.44
CA PHE A 298 -20.29 29.42 -9.54
C PHE A 298 -20.62 30.57 -8.59
N ILE A 299 -20.15 30.55 -7.34
CA ILE A 299 -20.40 31.63 -6.38
C ILE A 299 -19.82 32.96 -6.89
N ILE A 300 -18.60 32.95 -7.41
CA ILE A 300 -17.95 34.17 -7.90
C ILE A 300 -18.69 34.73 -9.11
N ASN A 301 -18.95 33.89 -10.12
CA ASN A 301 -19.55 34.36 -11.36
C ASN A 301 -21.04 34.72 -11.20
N ASP A 302 -21.79 33.96 -10.40
CA ASP A 302 -23.24 34.12 -10.30
C ASP A 302 -23.68 35.05 -9.15
N GLN A 303 -22.83 35.28 -8.15
CA GLN A 303 -23.17 36.12 -6.99
C GLN A 303 -22.21 37.29 -6.77
N LEU A 304 -20.89 37.03 -6.73
CA LEU A 304 -19.90 38.09 -6.45
C LEU A 304 -19.83 39.11 -7.58
N PHE A 305 -19.70 38.67 -8.84
CA PHE A 305 -19.59 39.57 -9.99
C PHE A 305 -20.82 40.47 -10.16
N PRO A 306 -22.07 39.97 -10.08
CA PRO A 306 -23.24 40.83 -10.05
C PRO A 306 -23.22 41.86 -8.92
N LEU A 307 -22.80 41.46 -7.71
CA LEU A 307 -22.71 42.38 -6.57
C LEU A 307 -21.67 43.49 -6.83
N LEU A 308 -20.49 43.14 -7.35
CA LEU A 308 -19.44 44.10 -7.70
C LEU A 308 -19.91 45.06 -8.82
N ARG A 309 -20.68 44.58 -9.81
CA ARG A 309 -21.28 45.46 -10.82
C ARG A 309 -22.22 46.50 -10.21
N MET A 310 -22.98 46.16 -9.17
CA MET A 310 -23.85 47.12 -8.47
C MET A 310 -23.06 48.26 -7.79
N HIS A 311 -21.79 48.01 -7.43
CA HIS A 311 -20.88 49.01 -6.85
C HIS A 311 -19.98 49.71 -7.87
N GLY A 312 -20.22 49.50 -9.17
CA GLY A 312 -19.55 50.23 -10.25
C GLY A 312 -18.23 49.64 -10.75
N TYR A 313 -17.89 48.40 -10.35
CA TYR A 313 -16.73 47.70 -10.92
C TYR A 313 -17.00 47.30 -12.37
N LYS A 314 -16.00 47.52 -13.24
CA LYS A 314 -16.08 47.26 -14.69
C LYS A 314 -15.90 45.78 -14.97
N ILE A 315 -16.98 45.01 -14.86
CA ILE A 315 -17.01 43.57 -15.18
C ILE A 315 -17.91 43.39 -16.41
N GLY A 316 -17.31 43.03 -17.54
CA GLY A 316 -18.00 42.73 -18.79
C GLY A 316 -18.92 41.51 -18.67
N ASP A 317 -19.90 41.40 -19.57
CA ASP A 317 -20.87 40.29 -19.56
C ASP A 317 -20.22 38.95 -19.91
N ASN A 318 -19.07 38.98 -20.60
CA ASN A 318 -18.30 37.80 -20.99
C ASN A 318 -17.15 37.46 -20.04
N ASP A 319 -16.85 38.34 -19.05
CA ASP A 319 -15.79 38.08 -18.07
C ASP A 319 -16.17 36.87 -17.21
N PHE A 320 -15.25 35.93 -17.11
CA PHE A 320 -15.48 34.67 -16.43
C PHE A 320 -14.30 34.27 -15.57
N PHE A 321 -14.56 34.08 -14.28
CA PHE A 321 -13.59 33.52 -13.35
C PHE A 321 -13.45 32.02 -13.58
N GLU A 322 -12.21 31.53 -13.68
CA GLU A 322 -11.90 30.10 -13.67
C GLU A 322 -10.60 29.81 -12.94
N PHE A 323 -10.52 28.63 -12.32
CA PHE A 323 -9.26 28.09 -11.82
C PHE A 323 -8.44 27.54 -12.98
N LYS A 324 -7.11 27.71 -12.94
CA LYS A 324 -6.22 27.08 -13.92
C LYS A 324 -6.29 25.56 -13.78
N THR A 325 -6.46 24.86 -14.89
CA THR A 325 -6.55 23.39 -14.90
C THR A 325 -5.18 22.79 -14.53
N ALA A 326 -5.15 21.72 -13.74
CA ALA A 326 -3.90 21.02 -13.37
C ALA A 326 -3.10 20.52 -14.59
N GLU A 327 -3.71 20.41 -15.78
CA GLU A 327 -3.02 20.14 -17.05
C GLU A 327 -2.09 21.27 -17.50
N GLN A 328 -2.15 22.46 -16.89
CA GLN A 328 -1.20 23.55 -17.12
C GLN A 328 -0.01 23.52 -16.15
N GLU A 329 -0.08 22.70 -15.09
CA GLU A 329 1.05 22.37 -14.20
C GLU A 329 1.65 21.03 -14.61
N ILE A 330 2.00 20.90 -15.89
CA ILE A 330 2.78 19.75 -16.35
C ILE A 330 4.15 19.87 -15.69
N ASP A 331 4.55 18.82 -14.98
CA ASP A 331 5.93 18.59 -14.55
C ASP A 331 6.89 19.02 -15.68
N LEU A 332 7.79 19.94 -15.37
CA LEU A 332 8.75 20.51 -16.34
C LEU A 332 9.50 19.40 -17.10
N ASP A 333 9.75 18.24 -16.47
CA ASP A 333 10.37 17.09 -17.12
C ASP A 333 9.47 16.46 -18.20
N LYS A 334 8.16 16.34 -17.94
CA LYS A 334 7.20 15.84 -18.94
C LYS A 334 6.99 16.85 -20.04
N LEU A 335 6.93 18.13 -19.71
CA LEU A 335 6.80 19.21 -20.68
C LEU A 335 8.03 19.25 -21.60
N TRP A 336 9.23 19.11 -21.05
CA TRP A 336 10.47 18.99 -21.83
C TRP A 336 10.48 17.77 -22.74
N ASN A 337 10.00 16.61 -22.28
CA ASN A 337 9.90 15.42 -23.12
C ASN A 337 8.96 15.63 -24.32
N ILE A 338 7.84 16.33 -24.11
CA ILE A 338 6.90 16.69 -25.18
C ILE A 338 7.56 17.70 -26.14
N THR A 339 8.19 18.76 -25.61
CA THR A 339 8.91 19.77 -26.40
C THR A 339 10.05 19.15 -27.21
N ASN A 340 10.85 18.26 -26.62
CA ASN A 340 11.92 17.51 -27.30
C ASN A 340 11.35 16.58 -28.37
N GLY A 341 10.21 15.92 -28.10
CA GLY A 341 9.49 15.14 -29.09
C GLY A 341 9.03 15.98 -30.29
N LEU A 342 8.54 17.20 -30.08
CA LEU A 342 8.17 18.12 -31.16
C LEU A 342 9.41 18.56 -31.97
N LEU A 343 10.50 18.92 -31.29
CA LEU A 343 11.77 19.30 -31.92
C LEU A 343 12.37 18.14 -32.76
N MET A 344 12.32 16.90 -32.26
CA MET A 344 12.80 15.71 -32.97
C MET A 344 11.94 15.36 -34.19
N ASN A 345 10.64 15.71 -34.18
CA ASN A 345 9.73 15.52 -35.30
C ASN A 345 9.72 16.70 -36.29
N GLY A 346 10.63 17.66 -36.14
CA GLY A 346 10.81 18.78 -37.07
C GLY A 346 9.84 19.95 -36.87
N TYR A 347 9.11 19.99 -35.75
CA TYR A 347 8.33 21.16 -35.37
C TYR A 347 9.20 22.12 -34.55
N GLU A 348 9.06 23.42 -34.78
CA GLU A 348 9.80 24.47 -34.06
C GLU A 348 8.84 25.24 -33.14
N PRO A 349 8.78 24.90 -31.84
CA PRO A 349 8.03 25.70 -30.88
C PRO A 349 8.65 27.10 -30.74
N GLU A 350 7.83 28.11 -30.47
CA GLU A 350 8.29 29.50 -30.38
C GLU A 350 9.39 29.69 -29.32
N GLN A 351 10.48 30.36 -29.72
CA GLN A 351 11.66 30.55 -28.87
C GLN A 351 11.34 31.34 -27.59
N GLU A 352 10.46 32.33 -27.70
CA GLU A 352 10.01 33.12 -26.54
C GLU A 352 9.18 32.28 -25.56
N TRP A 353 8.35 31.37 -26.08
CA TRP A 353 7.60 30.42 -25.25
C TRP A 353 8.53 29.43 -24.54
N ILE A 354 9.52 28.83 -25.22
CA ILE A 354 10.50 27.93 -24.59
C ILE A 354 11.30 28.67 -23.50
N SER A 355 11.74 29.89 -23.79
CA SER A 355 12.53 30.70 -22.87
C SER A 355 11.76 31.04 -21.59
N LYS A 356 10.49 31.46 -21.72
CA LYS A 356 9.60 31.74 -20.57
C LYS A 356 9.21 30.47 -19.81
N THR A 357 8.93 29.38 -20.51
CA THR A 357 8.44 28.12 -19.91
C THR A 357 9.52 27.40 -19.10
N PHE A 358 10.76 27.38 -19.58
CA PHE A 358 11.88 26.71 -18.90
C PHE A 358 12.81 27.68 -18.14
N ASN A 359 12.50 28.97 -18.17
CA ASN A 359 13.27 30.03 -17.52
C ASN A 359 14.75 30.09 -17.96
N ILE A 360 15.00 29.80 -19.24
CA ILE A 360 16.33 29.81 -19.87
C ILE A 360 16.38 30.93 -20.91
N PRO A 361 17.24 31.95 -20.76
CA PRO A 361 17.39 33.00 -21.76
C PRO A 361 18.06 32.44 -23.03
N LEU A 362 17.33 32.39 -24.14
CA LEU A 362 17.85 31.89 -25.42
C LEU A 362 18.36 33.07 -26.25
N VAL A 363 19.69 33.17 -26.42
CA VAL A 363 20.35 34.25 -27.16
C VAL A 363 20.88 33.73 -28.51
N GLY A 364 20.32 34.21 -29.63
CA GLY A 364 20.88 34.11 -30.97
C GLY A 364 20.27 33.05 -31.91
N ASP A 365 20.34 33.32 -33.23
CA ASP A 365 19.86 32.44 -34.31
C ASP A 365 20.70 31.15 -34.43
N ARG A 366 19.98 30.04 -34.59
CA ARG A 366 20.46 28.65 -34.60
C ARG A 366 21.49 28.40 -35.72
N ARG A 367 22.71 27.96 -35.38
CA ARG A 367 23.65 27.29 -36.32
C ARG A 367 23.66 25.79 -36.03
N LEU A 368 23.23 24.97 -36.99
CA LEU A 368 23.30 23.51 -36.91
C LEU A 368 24.73 23.01 -37.22
N PRO A 369 25.34 22.14 -36.38
CA PRO A 369 26.44 21.30 -36.81
C PRO A 369 25.90 20.06 -37.52
N ALA A 370 26.35 19.85 -38.74
CA ALA A 370 26.10 18.64 -39.51
C ALA A 370 26.89 17.46 -38.91
N PHE A 371 26.21 16.40 -38.51
CA PHE A 371 26.77 15.04 -38.46
C PHE A 371 25.69 14.04 -38.87
N GLY A 372 25.90 13.41 -40.02
CA GLY A 372 25.02 12.40 -40.59
C GLY A 372 25.37 11.00 -40.08
N PHE A 373 24.34 10.21 -39.82
CA PHE A 373 24.33 8.76 -40.03
C PHE A 373 22.96 8.40 -40.61
N GLY A 374 22.98 7.94 -41.85
CA GLY A 374 21.78 7.56 -42.59
C GLY A 374 21.35 6.13 -42.28
N PHE A 375 20.05 5.94 -42.14
CA PHE A 375 19.38 4.67 -42.48
C PHE A 375 18.35 4.97 -43.56
N GLN A 376 18.58 4.43 -44.76
CA GLN A 376 17.64 4.46 -45.87
C GLN A 376 16.42 3.61 -45.51
N GLN A 377 15.22 4.22 -45.50
CA GLN A 377 13.97 3.48 -45.60
C GLN A 377 13.67 3.19 -47.06
N ASN A 378 13.45 1.91 -47.38
CA ASN A 378 12.99 1.46 -48.68
C ASN A 378 11.45 1.61 -48.75
N PRO A 379 10.87 2.40 -49.66
CA PRO A 379 9.43 2.64 -49.71
C PRO A 379 8.80 1.75 -50.76
N ASP A 380 8.49 0.49 -50.44
CA ASP A 380 7.58 -0.33 -51.25
C ASP A 380 6.96 -1.46 -50.43
N ASN A 381 5.80 -1.18 -49.84
CA ASN A 381 4.67 -2.13 -49.82
C ASN A 381 3.41 -1.44 -49.32
N ARG A 382 2.70 -0.78 -50.24
CA ARG A 382 1.27 -0.50 -50.07
C ARG A 382 0.53 -1.80 -50.34
N THR A 383 -0.15 -2.38 -49.35
CA THR A 383 -1.38 -3.16 -49.60
C THR A 383 -2.29 -3.21 -48.37
N ASN A 384 -3.50 -2.70 -48.59
CA ASN A 384 -4.80 -3.06 -48.02
C ASN A 384 -5.08 -2.76 -46.53
N PHE A 385 -5.52 -1.52 -46.29
CA PHE A 385 -6.46 -1.21 -45.22
C PHE A 385 -7.74 -2.03 -45.38
N ILE A 386 -7.97 -2.99 -44.47
CA ILE A 386 -9.29 -3.55 -44.22
C ILE A 386 -9.95 -2.64 -43.17
N PRO A 387 -11.17 -2.14 -43.40
CA PRO A 387 -11.84 -1.29 -42.42
C PRO A 387 -12.21 -2.14 -41.20
N VAL A 388 -11.51 -1.93 -40.08
CA VAL A 388 -11.94 -2.47 -38.78
C VAL A 388 -13.24 -1.75 -38.43
N ALA A 389 -14.34 -2.50 -38.45
CA ALA A 389 -15.63 -2.04 -37.98
C ALA A 389 -15.46 -1.47 -36.57
N LYS A 390 -15.89 -0.22 -36.37
CA LYS A 390 -16.05 0.39 -35.05
C LYS A 390 -17.11 -0.39 -34.27
N THR A 391 -16.72 -1.46 -33.60
CA THR A 391 -17.51 -2.06 -32.54
C THR A 391 -17.32 -1.20 -31.29
N GLY A 392 -18.44 -0.72 -30.75
CA GLY A 392 -18.48 0.25 -29.65
C GLY A 392 -17.64 -0.17 -28.45
N LYS A 393 -16.95 0.82 -27.86
CA LYS A 393 -16.18 0.70 -26.64
C LYS A 393 -17.05 0.14 -25.51
N LYS A 394 -16.98 -1.16 -25.23
CA LYS A 394 -17.45 -1.70 -23.96
C LYS A 394 -16.35 -1.47 -22.92
N LYS A 395 -16.57 -0.51 -22.02
CA LYS A 395 -15.75 -0.38 -20.80
C LYS A 395 -15.86 -1.68 -20.00
N ARG A 396 -14.77 -2.05 -19.32
CA ARG A 396 -14.58 -3.29 -18.52
C ARG A 396 -15.78 -3.63 -17.59
N TYR A 397 -16.57 -2.63 -17.20
CA TYR A 397 -17.90 -2.76 -16.60
C TYR A 397 -18.78 -1.56 -16.98
N GLU A 398 -19.88 -1.76 -17.69
CA GLU A 398 -21.00 -0.80 -17.65
C GLU A 398 -21.77 -1.08 -16.36
N GLY A 399 -21.71 -0.17 -15.39
CA GLY A 399 -22.57 -0.19 -14.20
C GLY A 399 -22.15 -1.07 -13.02
N LEU A 400 -21.02 -1.79 -13.08
CA LEU A 400 -20.50 -2.57 -11.94
C LEU A 400 -19.06 -2.17 -11.59
N SER A 401 -18.85 -1.32 -10.60
CA SER A 401 -17.53 -1.22 -9.96
C SER A 401 -17.32 -2.49 -9.11
N CYS A 402 -16.55 -3.47 -9.59
CA CYS A 402 -16.13 -4.58 -8.71
C CYS A 402 -15.22 -4.01 -7.62
N SER A 403 -15.74 -3.91 -6.41
CA SER A 403 -14.99 -3.59 -5.18
C SER A 403 -14.13 -4.76 -4.69
N CYS A 404 -14.04 -5.84 -5.46
CA CYS A 404 -13.49 -7.13 -5.05
C CYS A 404 -11.96 -7.18 -5.00
N GLY A 405 -11.24 -6.18 -5.54
CA GLY A 405 -9.77 -6.11 -5.47
C GLY A 405 -9.00 -7.25 -6.17
N ASN A 406 -9.68 -8.12 -6.92
CA ASN A 406 -9.10 -9.36 -7.46
C ASN A 406 -8.65 -9.26 -8.94
N HIS A 407 -8.55 -8.06 -9.50
CA HIS A 407 -8.15 -7.91 -10.91
C HIS A 407 -6.63 -7.87 -11.08
N VAL A 408 -6.16 -8.33 -12.23
CA VAL A 408 -4.74 -8.21 -12.61
C VAL A 408 -4.39 -6.74 -12.80
N GLN A 409 -3.62 -6.20 -11.85
CA GLN A 409 -3.12 -4.82 -11.87
C GLN A 409 -1.60 -4.87 -12.09
N ALA A 410 -1.11 -4.06 -13.03
CA ALA A 410 0.32 -3.77 -13.10
C ALA A 410 0.66 -2.79 -11.97
N VAL A 411 1.61 -3.16 -11.12
CA VAL A 411 2.04 -2.36 -9.97
C VAL A 411 3.38 -1.69 -10.30
N SER A 412 3.67 -0.56 -9.65
CA SER A 412 4.98 0.10 -9.71
C SER A 412 6.13 -0.88 -9.42
N GLY A 413 7.29 -0.65 -10.05
CA GLY A 413 8.47 -1.52 -9.92
C GLY A 413 8.98 -1.71 -8.48
N PRO A 414 9.73 -2.81 -8.24
CA PRO A 414 10.24 -3.15 -6.91
C PRO A 414 11.36 -2.21 -6.45
N SER A 415 11.64 -2.20 -5.14
CA SER A 415 12.86 -1.57 -4.59
C SER A 415 14.10 -2.23 -5.19
N GLN A 416 15.01 -1.43 -5.75
CA GLN A 416 16.22 -1.89 -6.44
C GLN A 416 17.48 -1.74 -5.60
N LYS A 417 17.42 -1.04 -4.46
CA LYS A 417 18.59 -0.57 -3.73
C LYS A 417 19.56 -1.70 -3.34
N GLU A 418 19.05 -2.75 -2.69
CA GLU A 418 19.91 -3.88 -2.25
C GLU A 418 20.47 -4.67 -3.43
N ILE A 419 19.67 -4.88 -4.49
CA ILE A 419 20.10 -5.54 -5.74
C ILE A 419 21.22 -4.73 -6.39
N ASP A 420 21.05 -3.41 -6.47
CA ASP A 420 22.08 -2.51 -7.00
C ASP A 420 23.32 -2.56 -6.13
N ASP A 421 23.21 -2.47 -4.80
CA ASP A 421 24.37 -2.47 -3.92
C ASP A 421 25.16 -3.79 -3.98
N PHE A 422 24.49 -4.95 -4.05
CA PHE A 422 25.15 -6.23 -4.34
C PHE A 422 25.78 -6.24 -5.73
N THR A 423 25.11 -5.69 -6.75
CA THR A 423 25.66 -5.58 -8.11
C THR A 423 26.93 -4.72 -8.12
N LYS A 424 26.95 -3.61 -7.37
CA LYS A 424 28.14 -2.75 -7.27
C LYS A 424 29.30 -3.51 -6.64
N LYS A 425 29.01 -4.25 -5.56
CA LYS A 425 30.01 -5.03 -4.85
C LYS A 425 30.55 -6.17 -5.69
N LEU A 426 29.68 -6.77 -6.49
CA LEU A 426 30.05 -7.83 -7.44
C LEU A 426 31.05 -7.31 -8.48
N ILE A 427 30.80 -6.13 -9.05
CA ILE A 427 31.72 -5.47 -10.00
C ILE A 427 33.09 -5.24 -9.35
N GLU A 428 33.15 -4.73 -8.11
CA GLU A 428 34.41 -4.58 -7.38
C GLU A 428 35.16 -5.90 -7.24
N TYR A 429 34.47 -6.96 -6.80
CA TYR A 429 35.10 -8.25 -6.51
C TYR A 429 35.58 -8.97 -7.77
N ILE A 430 34.82 -8.86 -8.88
CA ILE A 430 35.24 -9.39 -10.18
C ILE A 430 36.54 -8.72 -10.62
N PHE A 431 36.62 -7.39 -10.53
CA PHE A 431 37.82 -6.65 -10.94
C PHE A 431 39.04 -6.99 -10.06
N GLU A 432 38.84 -7.11 -8.75
CA GLU A 432 39.91 -7.42 -7.79
C GLU A 432 40.29 -8.91 -7.77
N GLY A 433 39.56 -9.78 -8.47
CA GLY A 433 39.77 -11.23 -8.46
C GLY A 433 39.48 -11.89 -7.09
N LYS A 434 38.56 -11.31 -6.31
CA LYS A 434 38.13 -11.85 -5.00
C LYS A 434 37.05 -12.93 -5.15
N ASP A 435 36.82 -13.71 -4.09
CA ASP A 435 35.72 -14.69 -4.06
C ASP A 435 34.36 -13.99 -4.07
N THR A 436 33.61 -14.16 -5.16
CA THR A 436 32.31 -13.53 -5.42
C THR A 436 31.14 -14.33 -4.88
N LEU A 437 31.32 -15.59 -4.49
CA LEU A 437 30.22 -16.53 -4.24
C LEU A 437 29.25 -16.04 -3.16
N GLY A 438 29.76 -15.38 -2.11
CA GLY A 438 28.92 -14.80 -1.06
C GLY A 438 28.09 -13.60 -1.50
N ILE A 439 28.62 -12.77 -2.41
CA ILE A 439 27.90 -11.65 -3.00
C ILE A 439 26.84 -12.15 -3.99
N GLU A 440 27.17 -13.18 -4.78
CA GLU A 440 26.23 -13.86 -5.68
C GLU A 440 25.06 -14.46 -4.90
N ALA A 441 25.32 -15.20 -3.81
CA ALA A 441 24.29 -15.77 -2.97
C ALA A 441 23.38 -14.70 -2.35
N GLY A 442 23.94 -13.59 -1.88
CA GLY A 442 23.19 -12.44 -1.38
C GLY A 442 22.30 -11.80 -2.44
N LEU A 443 22.82 -11.62 -3.66
CA LEU A 443 22.08 -11.09 -4.81
C LEU A 443 20.92 -12.01 -5.21
N ILE A 444 21.15 -13.32 -5.28
CA ILE A 444 20.13 -14.33 -5.61
C ILE A 444 19.00 -14.30 -4.58
N ALA A 445 19.33 -14.34 -3.29
CA ALA A 445 18.34 -14.33 -2.22
C ALA A 445 17.50 -13.04 -2.26
N THR A 446 18.15 -11.89 -2.46
CA THR A 446 17.49 -10.58 -2.53
C THR A 446 16.53 -10.49 -3.72
N GLU A 447 17.00 -10.84 -4.92
CA GLU A 447 16.18 -10.79 -6.13
C GLU A 447 15.03 -11.80 -6.10
N ALA A 448 15.29 -13.03 -5.67
CA ALA A 448 14.25 -14.04 -5.53
C ALA A 448 13.19 -13.63 -4.50
N ASN A 449 13.59 -13.02 -3.37
CA ASN A 449 12.65 -12.51 -2.36
C ASN A 449 11.76 -11.38 -2.91
N VAL A 450 12.32 -10.49 -3.76
CA VAL A 450 11.54 -9.45 -4.46
C VAL A 450 10.48 -10.08 -5.36
N LEU A 451 10.84 -11.07 -6.19
CA LEU A 451 9.90 -11.77 -7.07
C LEU A 451 8.89 -12.60 -6.28
N LEU A 452 9.31 -13.19 -5.16
CA LEU A 452 8.49 -14.01 -4.27
C LEU A 452 7.41 -13.17 -3.60
N GLN A 453 7.74 -11.96 -3.14
CA GLN A 453 6.76 -11.01 -2.63
C GLN A 453 5.72 -10.68 -3.71
N ALA A 454 6.15 -10.48 -4.96
CA ALA A 454 5.28 -10.21 -6.10
C ALA A 454 4.31 -11.38 -6.35
N LEU A 455 4.83 -12.62 -6.41
CA LEU A 455 4.05 -13.85 -6.57
C LEU A 455 2.96 -13.99 -5.50
N ARG A 456 3.30 -13.69 -4.24
CA ARG A 456 2.42 -13.90 -3.09
C ARG A 456 1.40 -12.78 -2.85
N THR A 457 1.61 -11.58 -3.42
CA THR A 457 0.80 -10.38 -3.15
C THR A 457 -0.70 -10.61 -3.29
N ASN A 458 -1.13 -11.44 -4.26
CA ASN A 458 -2.55 -11.75 -4.49
C ASN A 458 -2.82 -13.26 -4.64
N PHE A 459 -1.94 -14.11 -4.12
CA PHE A 459 -2.11 -15.56 -4.18
C PHE A 459 -2.81 -16.06 -2.91
N LYS A 460 -4.07 -16.46 -3.03
CA LYS A 460 -4.83 -17.04 -1.91
C LYS A 460 -4.93 -18.56 -2.05
N THR A 461 -4.56 -19.25 -0.98
CA THR A 461 -4.78 -20.69 -0.81
C THR A 461 -6.10 -20.91 -0.08
N TYR A 462 -6.84 -21.96 -0.44
CA TYR A 462 -8.14 -22.31 0.14
C TYR A 462 -8.07 -23.61 0.96
N ASN A 463 -7.09 -24.48 0.72
CA ASN A 463 -6.88 -25.64 1.59
C ASN A 463 -6.24 -25.23 2.92
N GLN A 464 -6.50 -25.99 3.99
CA GLN A 464 -6.04 -25.60 5.32
C GLN A 464 -4.53 -25.74 5.51
N PHE A 465 -3.96 -26.88 5.12
CA PHE A 465 -2.53 -27.18 5.30
C PHE A 465 -1.87 -27.95 4.15
N ALA A 466 -2.63 -28.75 3.41
CA ALA A 466 -2.17 -29.54 2.28
C ALA A 466 -3.21 -29.45 1.15
N GLY A 467 -2.73 -29.33 -0.09
CA GLY A 467 -3.58 -29.24 -1.26
C GLY A 467 -2.84 -28.75 -2.51
N PRO A 468 -3.45 -28.86 -3.69
CA PRO A 468 -2.80 -28.54 -4.96
C PRO A 468 -2.38 -27.07 -5.05
N ASP A 469 -3.08 -26.18 -4.35
CA ASP A 469 -2.79 -24.75 -4.22
C ASP A 469 -1.51 -24.48 -3.41
N HIS A 470 -1.33 -25.15 -2.27
CA HIS A 470 -0.12 -25.07 -1.46
C HIS A 470 1.10 -25.62 -2.20
N LEU A 471 0.95 -26.82 -2.79
CA LEU A 471 2.01 -27.45 -3.58
C LEU A 471 2.42 -26.57 -4.76
N MET A 472 1.44 -26.01 -5.49
CA MET A 472 1.71 -25.12 -6.62
C MET A 472 2.46 -23.87 -6.17
N LEU A 473 2.00 -23.19 -5.12
CA LEU A 473 2.66 -22.00 -4.60
C LEU A 473 4.12 -22.32 -4.28
N GLN A 474 4.37 -23.36 -3.47
CA GLN A 474 5.70 -23.76 -3.03
C GLN A 474 6.64 -24.12 -4.20
N MET A 475 6.14 -24.82 -5.21
CA MET A 475 6.92 -25.11 -6.43
C MET A 475 7.27 -23.83 -7.20
N MET A 476 6.36 -22.87 -7.27
CA MET A 476 6.61 -21.57 -7.88
C MET A 476 7.62 -20.75 -7.06
N GLU A 477 7.59 -20.80 -5.73
CA GLU A 477 8.59 -20.13 -4.88
C GLU A 477 10.00 -20.65 -5.21
N TYR A 478 10.20 -21.97 -5.25
CA TYR A 478 11.50 -22.55 -5.60
C TYR A 478 11.93 -22.25 -7.03
N ASN A 479 10.99 -22.20 -7.97
CA ASN A 479 11.27 -21.79 -9.34
C ASN A 479 11.80 -20.34 -9.44
N LEU A 480 11.38 -19.44 -8.55
CA LEU A 480 11.91 -18.06 -8.49
C LEU A 480 13.37 -18.01 -8.01
N PHE A 481 13.73 -18.83 -7.02
CA PHE A 481 15.12 -18.95 -6.59
C PHE A 481 16.00 -19.52 -7.70
N GLU A 482 15.56 -20.58 -8.39
CA GLU A 482 16.30 -21.12 -9.54
C GLU A 482 16.45 -20.09 -10.68
N PHE A 483 15.42 -19.29 -10.93
CA PHE A 483 15.45 -18.24 -11.95
C PHE A 483 16.45 -17.13 -11.59
N ALA A 484 16.45 -16.66 -10.33
CA ALA A 484 17.40 -15.67 -9.83
C ALA A 484 18.85 -16.18 -9.87
N THR A 485 19.07 -17.47 -9.59
CA THR A 485 20.38 -18.12 -9.76
C THR A 485 20.85 -18.05 -11.22
N GLY A 486 20.00 -18.48 -12.18
CA GLY A 486 20.36 -18.41 -13.60
C GLY A 486 20.59 -16.97 -14.10
N LYS A 487 19.86 -16.00 -13.57
CA LYS A 487 20.07 -14.57 -13.87
C LYS A 487 21.40 -14.07 -13.31
N THR A 488 21.75 -14.44 -12.09
CA THR A 488 23.03 -14.06 -11.46
C THR A 488 24.22 -14.71 -12.17
N GLU A 489 24.09 -15.95 -12.61
CA GLU A 489 25.11 -16.62 -13.42
C GLU A 489 25.35 -15.90 -14.76
N ALA A 490 24.28 -15.49 -15.46
CA ALA A 490 24.39 -14.70 -16.67
C ALA A 490 25.02 -13.32 -16.43
N ARG A 491 24.67 -12.65 -15.31
CA ARG A 491 25.31 -11.39 -14.89
C ARG A 491 26.81 -11.58 -14.70
N MET A 492 27.22 -12.62 -13.96
CA MET A 492 28.62 -12.93 -13.70
C MET A 492 29.40 -13.16 -14.98
N ALA A 493 28.87 -13.99 -15.89
CA ALA A 493 29.51 -14.26 -17.18
C ALA A 493 29.68 -12.96 -17.99
N ALA A 494 28.61 -12.18 -18.12
CA ALA A 494 28.64 -10.96 -18.92
C ALA A 494 29.52 -9.85 -18.32
N MET A 495 29.57 -9.72 -16.99
CA MET A 495 30.52 -8.82 -16.32
C MET A 495 31.97 -9.29 -16.52
N THR A 496 32.24 -10.59 -16.41
CA THR A 496 33.60 -11.12 -16.56
C THR A 496 34.15 -10.90 -17.97
N GLU A 497 33.30 -10.99 -19.00
CA GLU A 497 33.67 -10.68 -20.38
C GLU A 497 34.09 -9.21 -20.57
N LEU A 498 33.54 -8.29 -19.78
CA LEU A 498 33.87 -6.86 -19.84
C LEU A 498 35.22 -6.51 -19.21
N LEU A 499 35.89 -7.44 -18.50
CA LEU A 499 37.22 -7.20 -17.93
C LEU A 499 38.26 -6.82 -19.00
N PHE A 500 38.06 -7.31 -20.22
CA PHE A 500 38.95 -7.05 -21.34
C PHE A 500 38.30 -6.08 -22.34
N ASP A 501 39.12 -5.25 -22.96
CA ASP A 501 38.69 -4.36 -24.03
C ASP A 501 38.61 -5.09 -25.39
N GLU A 502 38.23 -4.37 -26.45
CA GLU A 502 38.13 -4.93 -27.81
C GLU A 502 39.48 -5.46 -28.34
N LYS A 503 40.60 -5.00 -27.78
CA LYS A 503 41.96 -5.43 -28.12
C LYS A 503 42.45 -6.59 -27.24
N LYS A 504 41.60 -7.09 -26.33
CA LYS A 504 41.91 -8.12 -25.32
C LYS A 504 42.93 -7.66 -24.28
N GLU A 505 43.04 -6.36 -24.04
CA GLU A 505 43.83 -5.79 -22.94
C GLU A 505 42.94 -5.62 -21.71
N LEU A 506 43.52 -5.74 -20.50
CA LEU A 506 42.79 -5.57 -19.25
C LEU A 506 42.35 -4.10 -19.11
N ARG A 507 41.05 -3.86 -18.91
CA ARG A 507 40.52 -2.50 -18.65
C ARG A 507 40.99 -1.99 -17.30
N ASP A 508 41.09 -0.67 -17.15
CA ASP A 508 41.17 -0.08 -15.83
C ASP A 508 39.82 -0.16 -15.09
N PHE A 509 39.83 0.01 -13.77
CA PHE A 509 38.62 -0.15 -12.96
C PHE A 509 37.51 0.84 -13.35
N THR A 510 37.86 2.07 -13.76
CA THR A 510 36.88 3.10 -14.06
C THR A 510 36.13 2.77 -15.35
N ASP A 511 36.86 2.34 -16.36
CA ASP A 511 36.29 1.91 -17.64
C ASP A 511 35.49 0.60 -17.50
N PHE A 512 36.04 -0.39 -16.79
CA PHE A 512 35.33 -1.63 -16.46
C PHE A 512 34.01 -1.34 -15.73
N ARG A 513 34.05 -0.50 -14.71
CA ARG A 513 32.88 -0.10 -13.92
C ARG A 513 31.81 0.55 -14.79
N LEU A 514 32.21 1.45 -15.68
CA LEU A 514 31.31 2.17 -16.58
C LEU A 514 30.59 1.19 -17.53
N GLU A 515 31.31 0.25 -18.13
CA GLU A 515 30.72 -0.75 -19.03
C GLU A 515 29.79 -1.72 -18.29
N CYS A 516 30.19 -2.19 -17.09
CA CYS A 516 29.31 -3.00 -16.26
C CYS A 516 28.02 -2.25 -15.86
N ASP A 517 28.11 -0.98 -15.46
CA ASP A 517 26.94 -0.18 -15.09
C ASP A 517 25.99 0.02 -16.27
N LYS A 518 26.52 0.25 -17.49
CA LYS A 518 25.72 0.32 -18.72
C LYS A 518 24.98 -1.00 -18.96
N LEU A 519 25.66 -2.13 -18.81
CA LEU A 519 25.09 -3.46 -19.04
C LEU A 519 24.06 -3.86 -17.97
N MET A 520 24.31 -3.53 -16.70
CA MET A 520 23.45 -3.95 -15.57
C MET A 520 22.21 -3.07 -15.37
N LYS A 521 22.22 -1.84 -15.86
CA LYS A 521 21.06 -0.94 -15.78
C LYS A 521 19.75 -1.58 -16.29
N PRO A 522 19.67 -2.22 -17.46
CA PRO A 522 18.45 -2.92 -17.89
C PRO A 522 18.13 -4.17 -17.04
N TYR A 523 19.14 -4.93 -16.58
CA TYR A 523 18.96 -6.11 -15.72
C TYR A 523 18.22 -5.78 -14.42
N ASN A 524 18.66 -4.71 -13.77
CA ASN A 524 18.18 -4.32 -12.43
C ASN A 524 16.95 -3.40 -12.47
N LYS A 525 16.64 -2.80 -13.64
CA LYS A 525 15.49 -1.92 -13.79
C LYS A 525 14.39 -2.51 -14.68
N ASN A 526 14.56 -2.44 -16.00
CA ASN A 526 13.50 -2.77 -16.95
C ASN A 526 13.14 -4.26 -16.97
N TRP A 527 14.15 -5.12 -16.91
CA TRP A 527 13.94 -6.58 -16.92
C TRP A 527 13.40 -7.04 -15.57
N LEU A 528 13.95 -6.53 -14.47
CA LEU A 528 13.42 -6.80 -13.12
C LEU A 528 11.96 -6.36 -12.98
N GLU A 529 11.58 -5.18 -13.48
CA GLU A 529 10.19 -4.72 -13.46
C GLU A 529 9.27 -5.62 -14.30
N THR A 530 9.76 -6.10 -15.45
CA THR A 530 9.02 -7.03 -16.31
C THR A 530 8.81 -8.39 -15.64
N GLU A 531 9.85 -8.92 -14.98
CA GLU A 531 9.84 -10.17 -14.21
C GLU A 531 8.94 -10.08 -12.98
N TYR A 532 9.00 -8.95 -12.27
CA TYR A 532 8.18 -8.67 -11.09
C TYR A 532 6.68 -8.65 -11.47
N ASN A 533 6.34 -7.90 -12.52
CA ASN A 533 4.97 -7.85 -13.03
C ASN A 533 4.48 -9.20 -13.55
N LEU A 534 5.35 -9.99 -14.19
CA LEU A 534 5.01 -11.35 -14.58
C LEU A 534 4.70 -12.21 -13.35
N SER A 535 5.55 -12.18 -12.32
CA SER A 535 5.34 -12.94 -11.07
C SER A 535 3.98 -12.63 -10.43
N ILE A 536 3.54 -11.37 -10.40
CA ILE A 536 2.19 -10.98 -9.93
C ILE A 536 1.10 -11.65 -10.77
N ALA A 537 1.17 -11.48 -12.10
CA ALA A 537 0.16 -11.99 -13.01
C ALA A 537 0.06 -13.52 -12.96
N VAL A 538 1.20 -14.21 -12.83
CA VAL A 538 1.26 -15.65 -12.64
C VAL A 538 0.60 -16.05 -11.34
N GLY A 539 0.94 -15.40 -10.22
CA GLY A 539 0.40 -15.76 -8.92
C GLY A 539 -1.13 -15.67 -8.87
N GLN A 540 -1.67 -14.56 -9.37
CA GLN A 540 -3.11 -14.31 -9.43
C GLN A 540 -3.84 -15.36 -10.29
N ASN A 541 -3.41 -15.52 -11.54
CA ASN A 541 -4.10 -16.39 -12.48
C ASN A 541 -3.95 -17.87 -12.12
N SER A 542 -2.82 -18.26 -11.51
CA SER A 542 -2.58 -19.63 -11.10
C SER A 542 -3.42 -20.02 -9.89
N ALA A 543 -3.50 -19.14 -8.87
CA ALA A 543 -4.41 -19.35 -7.74
C ALA A 543 -5.87 -19.48 -8.19
N GLN A 544 -6.29 -18.63 -9.13
CA GLN A 544 -7.61 -18.70 -9.75
C GLN A 544 -7.83 -20.01 -10.49
N TYR A 545 -6.87 -20.47 -11.30
CA TYR A 545 -6.93 -21.74 -12.02
C TYR A 545 -7.16 -22.93 -11.08
N VAL A 546 -6.33 -23.06 -10.05
CA VAL A 546 -6.42 -24.20 -9.13
C VAL A 546 -7.74 -24.20 -8.36
N ARG A 547 -8.21 -23.02 -7.91
CA ARG A 547 -9.54 -22.89 -7.32
C ARG A 547 -10.64 -23.34 -8.29
N PHE A 548 -10.62 -22.84 -9.52
CA PHE A 548 -11.65 -23.17 -10.51
C PHE A 548 -11.62 -24.64 -10.94
N MET A 549 -10.44 -25.26 -10.96
CA MET A 549 -10.31 -26.70 -11.18
C MET A 549 -10.91 -27.52 -10.02
N ALA A 550 -10.75 -27.07 -8.77
CA ALA A 550 -11.37 -27.74 -7.61
C ALA A 550 -12.90 -27.56 -7.56
N GLU A 551 -13.40 -26.45 -8.11
CA GLU A 551 -14.83 -26.11 -8.16
C GLU A 551 -15.52 -26.57 -9.45
N LYS A 552 -14.79 -27.19 -10.37
CA LYS A 552 -15.24 -27.54 -11.72
C LYS A 552 -16.49 -28.41 -11.73
N ASP A 553 -16.53 -29.42 -10.87
CA ASP A 553 -17.63 -30.40 -10.80
C ASP A 553 -18.77 -29.93 -9.87
N SER A 554 -18.49 -29.02 -8.94
CA SER A 554 -19.44 -28.56 -7.92
C SER A 554 -20.11 -27.22 -8.23
N ILE A 555 -19.47 -26.36 -9.03
CA ILE A 555 -19.96 -25.01 -9.37
C ILE A 555 -20.21 -24.89 -10.88
N THR A 556 -19.15 -24.96 -11.70
CA THR A 556 -19.26 -24.89 -13.15
C THR A 556 -17.95 -25.31 -13.83
N PRO A 557 -18.03 -26.07 -14.94
CA PRO A 557 -16.86 -26.37 -15.75
C PRO A 557 -16.53 -25.26 -16.75
N TYR A 558 -17.28 -24.16 -16.79
CA TYR A 558 -17.12 -23.11 -17.81
C TYR A 558 -16.44 -21.86 -17.26
N VAL A 559 -15.51 -21.33 -18.06
CA VAL A 559 -14.80 -20.07 -17.79
C VAL A 559 -14.90 -19.14 -18.97
N LYS A 560 -14.97 -17.83 -18.71
CA LYS A 560 -15.00 -16.79 -19.74
C LYS A 560 -13.70 -16.00 -19.69
N TYR A 561 -13.07 -15.85 -20.84
CA TYR A 561 -11.86 -15.03 -20.98
C TYR A 561 -12.23 -13.55 -20.90
N GLN A 562 -11.51 -12.79 -20.07
CA GLN A 562 -11.77 -11.38 -19.84
C GLN A 562 -10.46 -10.59 -19.89
N THR A 563 -10.45 -9.55 -20.73
CA THR A 563 -9.32 -8.63 -20.87
C THR A 563 -9.47 -7.40 -19.98
N ALA A 564 -8.46 -6.52 -20.02
CA ALA A 564 -8.55 -5.24 -19.35
C ALA A 564 -9.52 -4.23 -19.98
N GLY A 565 -9.91 -4.45 -21.24
CA GLY A 565 -10.81 -3.55 -21.98
C GLY A 565 -10.27 -2.13 -22.19
N ASP A 566 -8.94 -1.93 -22.11
CA ASP A 566 -8.28 -0.65 -22.38
C ASP A 566 -7.36 -0.73 -23.61
N ASP A 567 -6.83 0.42 -24.04
CA ASP A 567 -6.03 0.53 -25.27
C ASP A 567 -4.64 -0.14 -25.17
N ARG A 568 -4.26 -0.68 -24.00
CA ARG A 568 -3.03 -1.46 -23.81
C ARG A 568 -3.25 -2.96 -23.95
N VAL A 569 -4.49 -3.42 -24.16
CA VAL A 569 -4.78 -4.83 -24.47
C VAL A 569 -4.36 -5.11 -25.91
N ARG A 570 -3.56 -6.16 -26.12
CA ARG A 570 -3.16 -6.61 -27.46
C ARG A 570 -4.36 -7.10 -28.26
N ALA A 571 -4.38 -6.85 -29.57
CA ALA A 571 -5.45 -7.30 -30.46
C ALA A 571 -5.71 -8.82 -30.34
N SER A 572 -4.64 -9.63 -30.33
CA SER A 572 -4.74 -11.08 -30.15
C SER A 572 -5.47 -11.50 -28.86
N HIS A 573 -5.26 -10.78 -27.77
CA HIS A 573 -5.96 -11.04 -26.51
C HIS A 573 -7.41 -10.54 -26.54
N ALA A 574 -7.65 -9.38 -27.16
CA ALA A 574 -8.98 -8.81 -27.33
C ALA A 574 -9.89 -9.71 -28.18
N ALA A 575 -9.32 -10.47 -29.13
CA ALA A 575 -10.06 -11.46 -29.92
C ALA A 575 -10.72 -12.55 -29.05
N LEU A 576 -10.15 -12.85 -27.88
CA LEU A 576 -10.69 -13.82 -26.93
C LEU A 576 -11.65 -13.19 -25.91
N ASP A 577 -11.79 -11.87 -25.85
CA ASP A 577 -12.63 -11.21 -24.85
C ASP A 577 -14.10 -11.68 -24.95
N GLY A 578 -14.64 -12.13 -23.81
CA GLY A 578 -16.00 -12.65 -23.70
C GLY A 578 -16.20 -14.07 -24.23
N LYS A 579 -15.18 -14.73 -24.80
CA LYS A 579 -15.27 -16.13 -25.23
C LYS A 579 -15.32 -17.07 -24.03
N ILE A 580 -16.14 -18.12 -24.15
CA ILE A 580 -16.34 -19.10 -23.09
C ILE A 580 -15.62 -20.39 -23.47
N PHE A 581 -14.87 -20.94 -22.54
CA PHE A 581 -14.09 -22.17 -22.66
C PHE A 581 -14.50 -23.17 -21.59
N SER A 582 -14.23 -24.45 -21.85
CA SER A 582 -14.43 -25.53 -20.88
C SER A 582 -13.13 -25.82 -20.15
N LEU A 583 -13.18 -25.97 -18.82
CA LEU A 583 -12.08 -26.48 -17.99
C LEU A 583 -11.75 -27.96 -18.30
N ASN A 584 -12.55 -28.65 -19.13
CA ASN A 584 -12.24 -29.99 -19.63
C ASN A 584 -11.40 -29.97 -20.92
N ASP A 585 -11.34 -28.85 -21.63
CA ASP A 585 -10.59 -28.69 -22.87
C ASP A 585 -9.15 -28.31 -22.53
N LYS A 586 -8.20 -29.23 -22.75
CA LYS A 586 -6.79 -29.05 -22.36
C LYS A 586 -6.13 -27.97 -23.19
N GLU A 587 -6.45 -27.92 -24.48
CA GLU A 587 -5.96 -26.94 -25.42
C GLU A 587 -6.44 -25.53 -25.04
N ALA A 588 -7.66 -25.41 -24.51
CA ALA A 588 -8.16 -24.14 -24.00
C ALA A 588 -7.40 -23.68 -22.74
N MET A 589 -6.92 -24.62 -21.91
CA MET A 589 -6.15 -24.27 -20.72
C MET A 589 -4.79 -23.66 -21.04
N ASP A 590 -4.21 -23.91 -22.21
CA ASP A 590 -2.97 -23.24 -22.66
C ASP A 590 -3.18 -21.74 -22.98
N LEU A 591 -4.44 -21.28 -23.05
CA LEU A 591 -4.80 -19.87 -23.18
C LEU A 591 -4.97 -19.19 -21.81
N TRP A 592 -4.77 -19.91 -20.71
CA TRP A 592 -4.92 -19.37 -19.36
C TRP A 592 -3.87 -18.27 -19.10
N PRO A 593 -4.29 -17.03 -18.80
CA PRO A 593 -3.34 -15.93 -18.64
C PRO A 593 -2.28 -16.19 -17.55
N PRO A 594 -1.08 -15.58 -17.65
CA PRO A 594 -0.70 -14.54 -18.61
C PRO A 594 -0.23 -15.07 -19.98
N ASN A 595 -0.79 -14.51 -21.05
CA ASN A 595 -0.48 -14.85 -22.45
C ASN A 595 0.65 -13.98 -23.07
N GLY A 596 1.40 -13.27 -22.23
CA GLY A 596 2.51 -12.41 -22.64
C GLY A 596 3.01 -11.55 -21.48
N PHE A 597 4.17 -10.92 -21.63
CA PHE A 597 4.64 -9.91 -20.66
C PHE A 597 3.65 -8.74 -20.58
N GLY A 598 3.39 -8.24 -19.37
CA GLY A 598 2.40 -7.18 -19.13
C GLY A 598 0.94 -7.57 -19.43
N CYS A 599 0.64 -8.88 -19.55
CA CYS A 599 -0.73 -9.34 -19.74
C CYS A 599 -1.60 -9.02 -18.51
N ARG A 600 -2.77 -8.43 -18.75
CA ARG A 600 -3.76 -8.05 -17.72
C ARG A 600 -5.12 -8.71 -17.96
N CYS A 601 -5.10 -9.86 -18.62
CA CYS A 601 -6.26 -10.71 -18.85
C CYS A 601 -6.42 -11.70 -17.69
N GLU A 602 -7.63 -12.20 -17.52
CA GLU A 602 -8.02 -13.19 -16.52
C GLU A 602 -9.10 -14.14 -17.09
N MET A 603 -9.35 -15.24 -16.40
CA MET A 603 -10.50 -16.11 -16.65
C MET A 603 -11.50 -15.93 -15.51
N ILE A 604 -12.80 -15.81 -15.82
CA ILE A 604 -13.83 -15.74 -14.77
C ILE A 604 -14.79 -16.92 -14.89
N GLN A 605 -15.24 -17.47 -13.76
CA GLN A 605 -16.24 -18.54 -13.77
C GLN A 605 -17.53 -18.06 -14.47
N HIS A 606 -18.08 -18.94 -15.31
CA HIS A 606 -19.33 -18.71 -16.02
C HIS A 606 -20.36 -19.76 -15.58
N LEU A 607 -21.37 -19.31 -14.84
CA LEU A 607 -22.52 -20.13 -14.45
C LEU A 607 -23.42 -20.24 -15.67
N GLY A 608 -23.24 -21.30 -16.46
CA GLY A 608 -24.04 -21.53 -17.66
C GLY A 608 -25.53 -21.74 -17.36
N ASP A 609 -26.37 -21.68 -18.39
CA ASP A 609 -27.82 -21.91 -18.34
C ASP A 609 -28.23 -23.33 -18.82
N GLY A 610 -27.25 -24.23 -18.96
CA GLY A 610 -27.45 -25.58 -19.49
C GLY A 610 -27.35 -25.70 -21.02
N LYS A 611 -27.20 -24.59 -21.75
CA LYS A 611 -26.97 -24.56 -23.22
C LYS A 611 -25.72 -23.76 -23.62
N THR A 612 -24.78 -23.59 -22.69
CA THR A 612 -23.56 -22.81 -22.91
C THR A 612 -22.72 -23.38 -24.05
N GLU A 613 -22.64 -22.65 -25.16
CA GLU A 613 -21.74 -22.96 -26.26
C GLU A 613 -20.30 -22.56 -25.90
N THR A 614 -19.38 -23.51 -25.91
CA THR A 614 -17.96 -23.28 -25.65
C THR A 614 -17.16 -23.19 -26.94
N LEU A 615 -16.20 -22.27 -27.00
CA LEU A 615 -15.17 -22.26 -28.02
C LEU A 615 -14.13 -23.33 -27.69
N SER A 616 -13.72 -24.13 -28.69
CA SER A 616 -12.64 -25.10 -28.49
C SER A 616 -11.29 -24.39 -28.35
N GLY A 617 -10.37 -25.00 -27.61
CA GLY A 617 -9.01 -24.51 -27.42
C GLY A 617 -8.29 -24.24 -28.73
N ASP A 618 -8.37 -25.16 -29.69
CA ASP A 618 -7.76 -25.01 -31.02
C ASP A 618 -8.26 -23.76 -31.76
N LYS A 619 -9.56 -23.49 -31.69
CA LYS A 619 -10.14 -22.28 -32.31
C LYS A 619 -9.68 -21.02 -31.57
N GLY A 620 -9.65 -21.05 -30.24
CA GLY A 620 -9.12 -19.93 -29.44
C GLY A 620 -7.64 -19.64 -29.74
N LYS A 621 -6.81 -20.68 -29.84
CA LYS A 621 -5.41 -20.58 -30.24
C LYS A 621 -5.26 -20.03 -31.66
N ALA A 622 -6.05 -20.53 -32.62
CA ALA A 622 -6.05 -20.02 -33.99
C ALA A 622 -6.39 -18.52 -34.06
N MET A 623 -7.34 -18.04 -33.23
CA MET A 623 -7.66 -16.61 -33.12
C MET A 623 -6.47 -15.81 -32.60
N MET A 624 -5.75 -16.29 -31.58
CA MET A 624 -4.53 -15.65 -31.10
C MET A 624 -3.45 -15.59 -32.18
N TYR A 625 -3.25 -16.68 -32.94
CA TYR A 625 -2.23 -16.75 -33.99
C TYR A 625 -2.49 -15.82 -35.17
N GLN A 626 -3.76 -15.55 -35.47
CA GLN A 626 -4.12 -14.66 -36.56
C GLN A 626 -3.60 -13.24 -36.34
N ASP A 627 -3.73 -12.74 -35.10
CA ASP A 627 -3.29 -11.39 -34.73
C ASP A 627 -1.86 -11.36 -34.17
N ASP A 628 -1.38 -12.47 -33.60
CA ASP A 628 0.00 -12.65 -33.11
C ASP A 628 0.57 -14.03 -33.48
N PRO A 629 1.15 -14.18 -34.68
CA PRO A 629 1.76 -15.43 -35.12
C PRO A 629 2.91 -15.92 -34.22
N LYS A 630 3.55 -15.02 -33.46
CA LYS A 630 4.66 -15.36 -32.54
C LYS A 630 4.17 -16.04 -31.27
N TYR A 631 2.86 -15.99 -30.97
CA TYR A 631 2.29 -16.68 -29.83
C TYR A 631 2.42 -18.21 -29.96
N ARG A 632 2.37 -18.73 -31.19
CA ARG A 632 2.44 -20.17 -31.48
C ARG A 632 3.76 -20.79 -31.02
N GLY A 633 3.69 -21.76 -30.12
CA GLY A 633 4.86 -22.43 -29.53
C GLY A 633 5.71 -21.51 -28.64
N SER A 634 5.17 -20.34 -28.28
CA SER A 634 5.85 -19.37 -27.41
C SER A 634 5.95 -19.88 -25.97
N GLN A 635 6.70 -19.14 -25.16
CA GLN A 635 6.82 -19.37 -23.72
C GLN A 635 5.57 -18.91 -22.93
N PHE A 636 4.53 -18.45 -23.63
CA PHE A 636 3.27 -17.97 -23.06
C PHE A 636 2.06 -18.81 -23.50
N GLU A 637 2.20 -19.70 -24.48
CA GLU A 637 1.18 -20.70 -24.82
C GLU A 637 1.27 -21.89 -23.86
N ILE A 638 1.09 -21.61 -22.57
CA ILE A 638 1.20 -22.56 -21.47
C ILE A 638 0.29 -22.15 -20.31
N ASN A 639 -0.20 -23.13 -19.56
CA ASN A 639 -0.85 -22.88 -18.28
C ASN A 639 0.14 -22.94 -17.12
N ARG A 640 0.48 -21.79 -16.52
CA ARG A 640 1.43 -21.74 -15.40
C ARG A 640 0.88 -22.32 -14.10
N GLY A 641 -0.43 -22.27 -13.89
CA GLY A 641 -1.08 -22.92 -12.75
C GLY A 641 -0.96 -24.44 -12.81
N ASN A 642 -1.07 -25.02 -14.01
CA ASN A 642 -0.83 -26.44 -14.24
C ASN A 642 0.67 -26.80 -14.18
N LEU A 643 1.52 -25.96 -14.77
CA LEU A 643 2.98 -26.17 -14.82
C LEU A 643 3.65 -26.03 -13.44
N LYS A 644 3.05 -25.24 -12.53
CA LYS A 644 3.58 -24.93 -11.20
C LYS A 644 4.94 -24.21 -11.25
N GLN A 645 5.13 -23.37 -12.28
CA GLN A 645 6.34 -22.58 -12.51
C GLN A 645 5.96 -21.14 -12.90
N VAL A 646 6.72 -20.16 -12.40
CA VAL A 646 6.60 -18.75 -12.82
C VAL A 646 7.33 -18.55 -14.15
N PHE A 647 8.59 -18.97 -14.20
CA PHE A 647 9.46 -18.90 -15.35
C PHE A 647 9.78 -20.31 -15.84
N THR A 648 9.54 -20.55 -17.12
CA THR A 648 9.97 -21.78 -17.78
C THR A 648 11.49 -21.78 -17.96
N LYS A 649 12.12 -22.94 -18.13
CA LYS A 649 13.57 -23.02 -18.42
C LYS A 649 13.99 -22.25 -19.68
N LYS A 650 13.09 -22.06 -20.65
CA LYS A 650 13.36 -21.23 -21.85
C LYS A 650 13.45 -19.73 -21.54
N GLN A 651 12.92 -19.29 -20.40
CA GLN A 651 12.98 -17.90 -19.93
C GLN A 651 14.19 -17.62 -19.04
N PHE A 652 14.98 -18.64 -18.68
CA PHE A 652 16.16 -18.46 -17.84
C PHE A 652 17.27 -17.81 -18.65
N TYR A 653 18.04 -16.94 -18.01
CA TYR A 653 19.19 -16.28 -18.62
C TYR A 653 20.38 -17.23 -18.82
N ALA A 654 20.54 -18.22 -17.93
CA ALA A 654 21.55 -19.28 -18.00
C ALA A 654 21.06 -20.57 -17.30
N ASP A 655 21.76 -21.70 -17.51
CA ASP A 655 21.49 -22.96 -16.79
C ASP A 655 22.02 -22.89 -15.35
N ALA A 656 21.12 -22.68 -14.39
CA ALA A 656 21.45 -22.48 -12.97
C ALA A 656 22.16 -23.65 -12.25
N LYS A 657 22.37 -24.80 -12.91
CA LYS A 657 22.91 -26.01 -12.26
C LYS A 657 24.27 -25.80 -11.60
N GLN A 658 25.23 -25.21 -12.32
CA GLN A 658 26.59 -25.07 -11.81
C GLN A 658 26.63 -24.16 -10.58
N MET A 659 25.95 -23.01 -10.66
CA MET A 659 25.86 -22.09 -9.54
C MET A 659 25.08 -22.69 -8.36
N THR A 660 24.03 -23.46 -8.62
CA THR A 660 23.28 -24.18 -7.57
C THR A 660 24.18 -25.18 -6.83
N GLU A 661 25.02 -25.95 -7.53
CA GLU A 661 25.97 -26.86 -6.90
C GLU A 661 26.99 -26.13 -6.02
N LYS A 662 27.52 -24.99 -6.48
CA LYS A 662 28.43 -24.14 -5.69
C LYS A 662 27.75 -23.61 -4.42
N ILE A 663 26.54 -23.07 -4.54
CA ILE A 663 25.78 -22.51 -3.41
C ILE A 663 25.38 -23.60 -2.42
N ASN A 664 25.02 -24.80 -2.87
CA ASN A 664 24.73 -25.92 -1.97
C ASN A 664 25.94 -26.33 -1.11
N GLY A 665 27.15 -26.15 -1.62
CA GLY A 665 28.40 -26.36 -0.89
C GLY A 665 28.80 -25.20 0.02
N MET A 666 28.16 -24.03 -0.12
CA MET A 666 28.53 -22.80 0.57
C MET A 666 28.13 -22.85 2.05
N THR A 667 29.06 -22.53 2.94
CA THR A 667 28.87 -22.50 4.39
C THR A 667 28.68 -21.07 4.90
N TYR A 668 28.12 -20.91 6.11
CA TYR A 668 27.76 -19.60 6.67
C TYR A 668 28.92 -18.58 6.69
N ASP A 669 30.15 -19.04 6.93
CA ASP A 669 31.36 -18.22 7.04
C ASP A 669 31.87 -17.68 5.70
N GLN A 670 31.31 -18.15 4.57
CA GLN A 670 31.60 -17.63 3.23
C GLN A 670 30.70 -16.45 2.85
N TYR A 671 29.65 -16.18 3.62
CA TYR A 671 28.77 -15.04 3.37
C TYR A 671 29.48 -13.74 3.75
N THR A 672 29.52 -12.79 2.83
CA THR A 672 30.18 -11.49 3.02
C THR A 672 29.15 -10.38 2.93
N GLY A 673 29.15 -9.47 3.89
CA GLY A 673 28.32 -8.27 3.90
C GLY A 673 28.77 -7.25 2.85
N LEU A 674 27.93 -6.24 2.60
CA LEU A 674 28.24 -5.16 1.66
C LEU A 674 29.47 -4.33 2.09
N ASP A 675 29.80 -4.36 3.38
CA ASP A 675 30.99 -3.74 3.98
C ASP A 675 32.27 -4.59 3.83
N GLY A 676 32.17 -5.78 3.22
CA GLY A 676 33.29 -6.70 3.02
C GLY A 676 33.63 -7.57 4.24
N LYS A 677 32.86 -7.49 5.33
CA LYS A 677 33.05 -8.32 6.52
C LYS A 677 32.20 -9.60 6.46
N PRO A 678 32.52 -10.65 7.25
CA PRO A 678 31.64 -11.80 7.39
C PRO A 678 30.23 -11.36 7.76
N LEU A 679 29.24 -11.81 6.98
CA LEU A 679 27.82 -11.48 7.19
C LEU A 679 27.23 -12.24 8.37
N LEU A 680 27.80 -13.40 8.68
CA LEU A 680 27.31 -14.34 9.68
C LEU A 680 28.44 -14.71 10.64
N GLU A 681 28.14 -14.68 11.93
CA GLU A 681 29.04 -15.09 13.01
C GLU A 681 28.86 -16.57 13.35
N SER A 682 29.86 -17.19 14.02
CA SER A 682 29.69 -18.51 14.61
C SER A 682 28.74 -18.43 15.81
N TRP A 683 27.94 -19.48 16.04
CA TRP A 683 27.13 -19.58 17.25
C TRP A 683 27.95 -19.38 18.52
N ASP A 684 29.20 -19.87 18.56
CA ASP A 684 30.07 -19.71 19.72
C ASP A 684 30.39 -18.24 20.05
N ASP A 685 30.42 -17.37 19.04
CA ASP A 685 30.75 -15.94 19.21
C ASP A 685 29.62 -15.18 19.90
N PHE A 686 28.37 -15.54 19.63
CA PHE A 686 27.20 -14.79 20.12
C PHE A 686 26.31 -15.55 21.11
N LYS A 687 26.52 -16.86 21.38
CA LYS A 687 25.62 -17.66 22.22
C LYS A 687 25.38 -17.07 23.61
N ASN A 688 26.35 -16.37 24.18
CA ASN A 688 26.24 -15.76 25.51
C ASN A 688 25.25 -14.59 25.57
N THR A 689 24.87 -14.03 24.42
CA THR A 689 23.83 -13.00 24.31
C THR A 689 22.41 -13.59 24.31
N LEU A 690 22.29 -14.90 24.14
CA LEU A 690 21.01 -15.60 24.00
C LEU A 690 20.52 -16.16 25.34
N LYS A 691 19.25 -16.58 25.35
CA LYS A 691 18.64 -17.29 26.48
C LYS A 691 18.76 -18.80 26.29
N ASP A 692 18.83 -19.53 27.40
CA ASP A 692 18.76 -20.99 27.39
C ASP A 692 17.37 -21.44 26.92
N ILE A 693 17.29 -22.60 26.27
CA ILE A 693 16.00 -23.19 25.91
C ILE A 693 15.28 -23.74 27.14
N LEU A 694 14.00 -23.41 27.27
CA LEU A 694 13.16 -23.93 28.36
C LEU A 694 12.57 -25.29 27.97
N LEU A 695 13.13 -26.37 28.52
CA LEU A 695 12.62 -27.72 28.32
C LEU A 695 11.67 -28.12 29.44
N ASP A 696 10.53 -28.70 29.06
CA ASP A 696 9.55 -29.21 30.01
C ASP A 696 9.82 -30.70 30.31
N ASN A 697 10.32 -30.96 31.52
CA ASN A 697 10.63 -32.31 31.99
C ASN A 697 9.38 -33.16 32.27
N THR A 698 8.19 -32.57 32.28
CA THR A 698 6.94 -33.31 32.45
C THR A 698 6.52 -34.03 31.17
N ILE A 699 7.10 -33.68 30.01
CA ILE A 699 6.88 -34.40 28.75
C ILE A 699 7.76 -35.66 28.77
N THR A 700 7.12 -36.82 28.73
CA THR A 700 7.76 -38.15 28.78
C THR A 700 7.37 -39.01 27.57
N ALA A 701 7.92 -40.22 27.47
CA ALA A 701 7.60 -41.16 26.40
C ALA A 701 6.10 -41.53 26.36
N GLU A 702 5.46 -41.53 27.53
CA GLU A 702 4.08 -41.97 27.72
C GLU A 702 3.07 -40.89 27.30
N ASN A 703 3.35 -39.62 27.57
CA ASN A 703 2.41 -38.52 27.30
C ASN A 703 2.72 -37.71 26.04
N VAL A 704 3.92 -37.85 25.43
CA VAL A 704 4.29 -37.08 24.22
C VAL A 704 3.29 -37.26 23.08
N ALA A 705 2.65 -38.43 22.98
CA ALA A 705 1.62 -38.70 21.98
C ALA A 705 0.43 -37.72 22.05
N GLU A 706 0.12 -37.16 23.22
CA GLU A 706 -0.96 -36.20 23.42
C GLU A 706 -0.69 -34.85 22.74
N LEU A 707 0.58 -34.54 22.45
CA LEU A 707 0.99 -33.29 21.79
C LEU A 707 0.70 -33.28 20.29
N PHE A 708 0.52 -34.45 19.67
CA PHE A 708 0.21 -34.53 18.24
C PHE A 708 -1.26 -34.18 17.98
N LYS A 709 -1.50 -32.95 17.53
CA LYS A 709 -2.85 -32.45 17.21
C LYS A 709 -3.16 -32.64 15.73
N LYS A 710 -3.71 -33.81 15.44
CA LYS A 710 -4.12 -34.26 14.10
C LYS A 710 -5.20 -33.35 13.50
N VAL A 711 -5.06 -33.00 12.21
CA VAL A 711 -6.10 -32.28 11.46
C VAL A 711 -7.26 -33.25 11.17
N LYS A 712 -8.50 -32.82 11.44
CA LYS A 712 -9.69 -33.68 11.39
C LYS A 712 -9.80 -34.40 10.03
N GLY A 713 -9.84 -35.74 10.06
CA GLY A 713 -9.99 -36.57 8.87
C GLY A 713 -8.71 -36.84 8.07
N THR A 714 -7.54 -36.46 8.59
CA THR A 714 -6.22 -36.63 7.93
C THR A 714 -5.22 -37.25 8.90
N ASP A 715 -4.07 -37.75 8.47
CA ASP A 715 -2.99 -38.38 9.25
C ASP A 715 -1.80 -37.46 9.60
N TYR A 716 -2.01 -36.15 9.54
CA TYR A 716 -0.95 -35.16 9.78
C TYR A 716 -1.35 -34.07 10.78
N MET A 717 -0.34 -33.38 11.30
CA MET A 717 -0.45 -32.14 12.07
C MET A 717 -0.02 -30.95 11.22
N GLY A 718 -0.75 -29.83 11.33
CA GLY A 718 -0.50 -28.63 10.55
C GLY A 718 0.35 -27.58 11.26
N PHE A 719 1.21 -26.90 10.52
CA PHE A 719 2.08 -25.83 10.98
C PHE A 719 2.02 -24.62 10.04
N THR A 720 2.53 -23.48 10.50
CA THR A 720 2.71 -22.27 9.70
C THR A 720 4.07 -21.68 10.00
N ASP A 721 4.76 -21.18 8.97
CA ASP A 721 6.06 -20.53 9.13
C ASP A 721 5.98 -18.99 9.17
N TYR A 722 7.14 -18.35 9.31
CA TYR A 722 7.31 -16.89 9.35
C TYR A 722 6.83 -16.13 8.11
N MET A 723 6.68 -16.81 6.97
CA MET A 723 6.10 -16.23 5.75
C MET A 723 4.61 -16.54 5.62
N GLY A 724 4.02 -17.29 6.55
CA GLY A 724 2.65 -17.78 6.48
C GLY A 724 2.48 -19.03 5.61
N ARG A 725 3.57 -19.69 5.16
CA ARG A 725 3.51 -20.95 4.42
C ARG A 725 2.91 -22.02 5.30
N LYS A 726 2.07 -22.88 4.72
CA LYS A 726 1.50 -24.02 5.41
C LYS A 726 2.39 -25.24 5.26
N LEU A 727 2.66 -25.90 6.38
CA LEU A 727 3.46 -27.11 6.45
C LEU A 727 2.66 -28.21 7.14
N THR A 728 3.01 -29.46 6.85
CA THR A 728 2.44 -30.63 7.50
C THR A 728 3.52 -31.47 8.16
N MET A 729 3.13 -32.34 9.08
CA MET A 729 3.98 -33.39 9.63
C MET A 729 3.13 -34.63 9.81
N SER A 730 3.52 -35.73 9.17
CA SER A 730 2.78 -36.99 9.30
C SER A 730 2.93 -37.59 10.70
N GLU A 731 1.92 -38.37 11.09
CA GLU A 731 1.92 -39.10 12.35
C GLU A 731 3.09 -40.08 12.45
N ASP A 732 3.53 -40.64 11.32
CA ASP A 732 4.67 -41.56 11.24
C ASP A 732 6.00 -40.85 11.52
N VAL A 733 6.22 -39.66 10.95
CA VAL A 733 7.40 -38.84 11.24
C VAL A 733 7.42 -38.46 12.72
N PHE A 734 6.25 -38.08 13.26
CA PHE A 734 6.13 -37.76 14.67
C PHE A 734 6.51 -38.96 15.56
N LYS A 735 5.88 -40.13 15.35
CA LYS A 735 6.15 -41.36 16.11
C LYS A 735 7.59 -41.83 15.98
N LYS A 736 8.19 -41.68 14.80
CA LYS A 736 9.60 -42.02 14.56
C LYS A 736 10.50 -41.17 15.45
N HIS A 737 10.24 -39.88 15.59
CA HIS A 737 11.09 -38.95 16.33
C HIS A 737 10.75 -38.80 17.82
N THR A 738 9.68 -39.43 18.30
CA THR A 738 9.30 -39.43 19.72
C THR A 738 9.38 -40.82 20.38
N LYS A 739 10.19 -41.73 19.83
CA LYS A 739 10.41 -43.09 20.36
C LYS A 739 11.88 -43.53 20.33
N GLY A 740 12.19 -44.54 21.15
CA GLY A 740 13.48 -45.23 21.15
C GLY A 740 14.67 -44.31 21.38
N TYR A 741 15.67 -44.39 20.50
CA TYR A 741 16.90 -43.58 20.55
C TYR A 741 16.64 -42.07 20.71
N TYR A 742 15.57 -41.53 20.10
CA TYR A 742 15.27 -40.10 20.10
C TYR A 742 14.76 -39.54 21.45
N LEU A 743 14.44 -40.43 22.40
CA LEU A 743 14.11 -40.06 23.77
C LEU A 743 15.33 -40.00 24.68
N GLY A 744 16.50 -40.47 24.22
CA GLY A 744 17.72 -40.47 25.00
C GLY A 744 18.17 -39.06 25.41
N LYS A 745 18.98 -38.99 26.48
CA LYS A 745 19.49 -37.73 27.07
C LYS A 745 20.20 -36.79 26.08
N ASN A 746 20.72 -37.34 24.98
CA ASN A 746 21.44 -36.58 23.95
C ASN A 746 20.51 -36.02 22.85
N GLU A 747 19.27 -36.49 22.74
CA GLU A 747 18.30 -36.09 21.71
C GLU A 747 17.15 -35.27 22.26
N LEU A 748 16.49 -35.79 23.32
CA LEU A 748 15.34 -35.19 24.00
C LEU A 748 14.24 -34.66 23.04
N ARG A 749 14.03 -35.30 21.88
CA ARG A 749 13.15 -34.76 20.81
C ARG A 749 11.70 -34.57 21.23
N HIS A 750 11.24 -35.35 22.20
CA HIS A 750 9.93 -35.20 22.82
C HIS A 750 9.77 -33.86 23.55
N GLN A 751 10.80 -33.38 24.24
CA GLN A 751 10.83 -32.07 24.91
C GLN A 751 11.10 -30.91 23.94
N LEU A 752 11.72 -31.19 22.80
CA LEU A 752 11.96 -30.20 21.74
C LEU A 752 10.72 -29.95 20.87
N PHE A 753 9.81 -30.92 20.79
CA PHE A 753 8.63 -30.87 19.92
C PHE A 753 7.74 -29.62 20.13
N PRO A 754 7.44 -29.18 21.37
CA PRO A 754 6.65 -27.96 21.60
C PRO A 754 7.24 -26.69 20.96
N HIS A 755 8.57 -26.64 20.80
CA HIS A 755 9.29 -25.49 20.26
C HIS A 755 9.23 -25.39 18.73
N ILE A 756 8.83 -26.45 18.02
CA ILE A 756 8.72 -26.46 16.55
C ILE A 756 7.89 -25.29 16.04
N LYS A 757 6.75 -25.03 16.68
CA LYS A 757 5.85 -23.95 16.29
C LYS A 757 6.50 -22.58 16.44
N ASP A 758 7.26 -22.35 17.50
CA ASP A 758 7.98 -21.08 17.68
C ASP A 758 9.08 -20.92 16.65
N ILE A 759 9.90 -21.95 16.43
CA ILE A 759 11.01 -21.93 15.47
C ILE A 759 10.52 -21.66 14.05
N LEU A 760 9.41 -22.25 13.63
CA LEU A 760 8.85 -22.01 12.30
C LEU A 760 8.34 -20.57 12.15
N ASN A 761 7.70 -20.01 13.17
CA ASN A 761 7.16 -18.64 13.14
C ASN A 761 8.26 -17.58 13.30
N ASN A 762 9.28 -17.86 14.10
CA ASN A 762 10.34 -16.93 14.51
C ASN A 762 11.75 -17.52 14.29
N PRO A 763 12.10 -18.04 13.10
CA PRO A 763 13.43 -18.59 12.85
C PRO A 763 14.47 -17.46 12.87
N ASP A 764 15.67 -17.75 13.36
CA ASP A 764 16.80 -16.84 13.26
C ASP A 764 17.40 -16.91 11.86
N GLU A 765 17.56 -18.13 11.32
CA GLU A 765 18.01 -18.34 9.95
C GLU A 765 17.12 -19.32 9.20
N VAL A 766 17.00 -19.10 7.89
CA VAL A 766 16.34 -20.03 6.97
C VAL A 766 17.20 -20.25 5.75
N TRP A 767 17.48 -21.52 5.47
CA TRP A 767 18.39 -21.96 4.43
C TRP A 767 17.66 -22.79 3.38
N LEU A 768 18.00 -22.58 2.11
CA LEU A 768 17.60 -23.44 1.00
C LEU A 768 18.80 -24.27 0.52
N ASN A 769 18.62 -25.57 0.40
CA ASN A 769 19.65 -26.46 -0.14
C ASN A 769 19.04 -27.68 -0.84
N GLN A 770 19.85 -28.41 -1.60
CA GLN A 770 19.51 -29.75 -2.08
C GLN A 770 20.27 -30.78 -1.24
N HIS A 771 19.55 -31.62 -0.51
CA HIS A 771 20.16 -32.67 0.32
C HIS A 771 20.77 -33.81 -0.52
N ASP A 772 20.24 -34.03 -1.73
CA ASP A 772 20.74 -35.00 -2.69
C ASP A 772 20.71 -34.39 -4.11
N LYS A 773 21.61 -34.80 -5.00
CA LYS A 773 21.78 -34.19 -6.35
C LYS A 773 20.53 -34.27 -7.22
N ASN A 774 19.59 -35.16 -6.86
CA ASN A 774 18.34 -35.40 -7.58
C ASN A 774 17.10 -34.82 -6.89
N GLU A 775 17.25 -34.18 -5.73
CA GLU A 775 16.13 -33.64 -4.97
C GLU A 775 15.87 -32.16 -5.28
N LYS A 776 14.59 -31.77 -5.13
CA LYS A 776 14.18 -30.37 -5.19
C LYS A 776 14.71 -29.61 -3.98
N LEU A 777 14.81 -28.28 -4.10
CA LEU A 777 15.19 -27.40 -3.00
C LEU A 777 14.38 -27.72 -1.73
N GLN A 778 15.08 -27.85 -0.62
CA GLN A 778 14.54 -28.09 0.71
C GLN A 778 14.73 -26.84 1.57
N THR A 779 13.80 -26.59 2.50
CA THR A 779 13.90 -25.47 3.43
C THR A 779 14.32 -25.98 4.81
N LYS A 780 15.34 -25.38 5.39
CA LYS A 780 15.83 -25.66 6.74
C LYS A 780 15.67 -24.42 7.61
N TYR A 781 15.07 -24.60 8.78
CA TYR A 781 14.86 -23.53 9.77
C TYR A 781 15.83 -23.73 10.93
N VAL A 782 16.47 -22.65 11.36
CA VAL A 782 17.45 -22.67 12.45
C VAL A 782 17.07 -21.62 13.50
N LYS A 783 17.14 -22.03 14.77
CA LYS A 783 16.96 -21.17 15.94
C LYS A 783 18.13 -21.37 16.89
N PHE A 784 18.73 -20.28 17.33
CA PHE A 784 19.84 -20.29 18.28
C PHE A 784 19.32 -20.03 19.70
N TYR A 785 19.77 -20.86 20.62
CA TYR A 785 19.67 -20.64 22.06
C TYR A 785 21.10 -20.63 22.62
N LYS A 786 21.25 -20.21 23.87
CA LYS A 786 22.58 -20.15 24.51
C LYS A 786 23.21 -21.53 24.68
N ASP A 787 22.40 -22.54 25.00
CA ASP A 787 22.85 -23.89 25.30
C ASP A 787 22.69 -24.88 24.13
N LYS A 788 21.86 -24.56 23.12
CA LYS A 788 21.56 -25.43 21.97
C LYS A 788 21.22 -24.63 20.71
N VAL A 789 21.41 -25.26 19.55
CA VAL A 789 20.87 -24.79 18.26
C VAL A 789 19.86 -25.79 17.77
N LEU A 790 18.63 -25.35 17.48
CA LEU A 790 17.56 -26.20 16.97
C LEU A 790 17.37 -26.04 15.47
N ILE A 791 17.18 -27.19 14.81
CA ILE A 791 17.13 -27.31 13.37
C ILE A 791 15.89 -28.10 12.98
N ILE A 792 15.11 -27.56 12.05
CA ILE A 792 13.95 -28.23 11.44
C ILE A 792 14.22 -28.41 9.97
N ASN A 793 14.30 -29.66 9.52
CA ASN A 793 14.45 -30.00 8.11
C ASN A 793 13.07 -30.27 7.51
N THR A 794 12.82 -29.72 6.33
CA THR A 794 11.56 -29.88 5.61
C THR A 794 11.82 -30.28 4.17
N LYS A 795 10.92 -31.07 3.59
CA LYS A 795 10.95 -31.43 2.17
C LYS A 795 9.65 -31.03 1.49
N LEU A 796 9.73 -30.78 0.19
CA LEU A 796 8.53 -30.72 -0.62
C LEU A 796 8.03 -32.15 -0.88
N ASP A 797 6.79 -32.45 -0.50
CA ASP A 797 6.17 -33.75 -0.74
C ASP A 797 4.97 -33.60 -1.70
N PRO A 798 5.16 -33.92 -3.00
CA PRO A 798 4.08 -33.83 -3.97
C PRO A 798 2.91 -34.77 -3.70
N LYS A 799 3.11 -35.87 -2.96
CA LYS A 799 2.02 -36.80 -2.61
C LYS A 799 1.16 -36.23 -1.49
N MET A 800 1.80 -35.59 -0.52
CA MET A 800 1.12 -34.87 0.57
C MET A 800 0.65 -33.47 0.16
N GLU A 801 0.93 -33.06 -1.08
CA GLU A 801 0.63 -31.73 -1.63
C GLU A 801 1.02 -30.58 -0.68
N SER A 802 2.18 -30.70 -0.01
CA SER A 802 2.66 -29.72 0.96
C SER A 802 4.17 -29.86 1.20
N ILE A 803 4.76 -28.83 1.82
CA ILE A 803 6.05 -28.96 2.50
C ILE A 803 5.81 -29.72 3.81
N THR A 804 6.54 -30.80 4.00
CA THR A 804 6.45 -31.67 5.16
C THR A 804 7.67 -31.49 6.06
N ILE A 805 7.46 -31.44 7.37
CA ILE A 805 8.54 -31.52 8.36
C ILE A 805 9.05 -32.97 8.36
N GLU A 806 10.34 -33.15 8.07
CA GLU A 806 10.97 -34.47 8.08
C GLU A 806 11.63 -34.80 9.40
N SER A 807 12.22 -33.80 10.06
CA SER A 807 12.89 -33.99 11.33
C SER A 807 13.12 -32.67 12.06
N TRP A 808 13.22 -32.75 13.39
CA TRP A 808 13.70 -31.68 14.25
C TRP A 808 14.76 -32.24 15.20
N HIS A 809 15.86 -31.51 15.37
CA HIS A 809 16.96 -31.94 16.23
C HIS A 809 17.87 -30.78 16.63
N THR A 810 18.71 -31.03 17.64
CA THR A 810 19.80 -30.11 18.00
C THR A 810 20.95 -30.25 17.01
N LEU A 811 21.83 -29.25 16.96
CA LEU A 811 23.11 -29.35 16.28
C LEU A 811 23.94 -30.51 16.87
N LYS A 812 24.28 -31.50 16.04
CA LYS A 812 25.06 -32.69 16.42
C LYS A 812 26.44 -32.78 15.76
N THR A 813 26.59 -32.08 14.64
CA THR A 813 27.75 -32.10 13.76
C THR A 813 28.32 -30.69 13.65
N ASP A 814 29.47 -30.56 12.99
CA ASP A 814 30.08 -29.27 12.64
C ASP A 814 29.02 -28.25 12.15
N GLU A 815 29.03 -27.07 12.77
CA GLU A 815 28.14 -25.95 12.48
C GLU A 815 28.11 -25.63 10.99
N LYS A 816 29.29 -25.69 10.33
CA LYS A 816 29.43 -25.41 8.89
C LYS A 816 28.62 -26.38 8.03
N GLN A 817 28.53 -27.65 8.42
CA GLN A 817 27.75 -28.64 7.67
C GLN A 817 26.24 -28.44 7.78
N MET A 818 25.80 -27.75 8.83
CA MET A 818 24.38 -27.54 9.11
C MET A 818 23.87 -26.21 8.57
N ARG A 819 24.67 -25.15 8.68
CA ARG A 819 24.42 -23.82 8.11
C ARG A 819 25.09 -23.72 6.73
N LYS A 820 24.53 -24.44 5.76
CA LYS A 820 24.98 -24.47 4.36
C LYS A 820 23.83 -24.37 3.37
N GLY A 821 24.12 -23.81 2.20
CA GLY A 821 23.15 -23.53 1.13
C GLY A 821 22.93 -22.04 0.93
N LEU A 822 21.82 -21.70 0.29
CA LEU A 822 21.37 -20.32 0.08
C LEU A 822 20.65 -19.80 1.34
N LEU A 823 21.19 -18.76 1.97
CA LEU A 823 20.54 -18.06 3.08
C LEU A 823 19.43 -17.15 2.55
N ILE A 824 18.18 -17.46 2.89
CA ILE A 824 17.02 -16.67 2.44
C ILE A 824 16.44 -15.75 3.53
N LYS A 825 16.79 -16.01 4.79
CA LYS A 825 16.48 -15.16 5.94
C LYS A 825 17.61 -15.24 6.96
N LYS A 826 18.03 -14.08 7.47
CA LYS A 826 19.02 -13.93 8.55
C LYS A 826 18.40 -13.37 9.82
N ARG A 827 19.13 -13.48 10.94
CA ARG A 827 18.77 -12.89 12.23
C ARG A 827 18.77 -11.36 12.09
N LYS A 828 17.80 -10.68 12.71
CA LYS A 828 17.85 -9.22 12.85
C LYS A 828 18.84 -8.89 13.96
N GLU A 829 19.78 -7.99 13.68
CA GLU A 829 20.75 -7.46 14.65
C GLU A 829 20.07 -6.74 15.80
#